data_AF-A0A927M206-F1
#
_entry.id   AF-A0A927M206-F1
#
_cell.length_a   1.000
_cell.length_b   1.000
_cell.length_c   1.000
_cell.angle_alpha   90.00
_cell.angle_beta   90.00
_cell.angle_gamma   90.00
#
_symmetry.space_group_name_H-M   'P 1'
#
loop_
_entity.id
_entity.type
_entity.pdbx_description
1 polymer ?
#
loop_
_entity_poly.entity_id
_entity_poly.type
_entity_poly.pdbx_seq_one_letter_code
_entity_poly.pdbx_strand_id
1 'polypeptide(L)'
;MRGLAAQNQPTSGRERLPSGGSEFLGLLARLLRRPRRGDRRLPLIWLVRADGAPDLIALLRRVLGRGQRRRIPHAALDLAAPSGGDIDTLLRDLHRQLSVEAFGGERLRFRHYPLADWLLHQSVVDAAEAGDDRRPALARQLRDRRGPRPAADPAGGASGDPDLVSTAYQFVFWLVRRAIPSVVFRVAISGRVPLLGPHYRWFMRQQYLAPRQSVTFLGFAERLTAGWRDGEQPDQVNKLLVHAFLEDLRQAYRRRVWRPASWRRTAYPVLLLDNVTPAGPGHTLVRLINDVRNETGRNDPLLVVASGTGPPPELPEPYSLVDAEEAYDEWVDVLPETRRLRRPAAWLIALLLADPSAGSEPRGGLLHFVPPNPPWWTRRFLPTALCLLLLVAAGVWVNARWDRSCHPRPFDGAVSVELIGGECVGYSDSAGHVFNRDPGQDRLRDVQRRIFQQNAAAEQVWQRSAQRRPLVTLVYLGTLTGNRTRADEESYVSEREELEGMATAQYALLRESAGADGAALLRVVVANGGHQMRHAGRAVALLEELVRDDPTVLGLVGLVDSRTSTAGALRELNRIGLPTLAPTLSADGMHQNSKLYLQISAPNQDQVALIDEYARQVLRVNEAHVYYTTGEDSSLDEDLYVGTLVSGLRQRFGSRLTLVQEWRVGQRLTQECGYSGLLVFAGRWSEFDGFLRGLKECGPNPPAHLVGDDSVNRYMANPGLRASAPGNLPVTYVSKAALATCAALRTARDQRDDVRGSFLSWVQADDLLSPPRCRAEGSVPVGERVSLAYDAATMVVRAVESLAARLRHANPREAWNPRAVNPVGVHTEVLRQNAENGYPGVSGLIRFAPDSGEPVAKRISLVRVAQVTDVDTEPVEVFHCGTAADEADRRCRPA
;
A
#
# COMPACT_ATOMS: atom_id res chain seq x y z
N MET A 1 14.89 -52.62 -21.43
CA MET A 1 16.33 -52.93 -21.24
C MET A 1 16.91 -52.06 -20.13
N ARG A 2 17.20 -52.64 -18.96
CA ARG A 2 18.21 -52.17 -17.99
C ARG A 2 18.37 -53.27 -16.95
N GLY A 3 19.09 -54.30 -17.36
CA GLY A 3 19.72 -55.25 -16.45
C GLY A 3 21.11 -54.74 -16.06
N LEU A 4 21.54 -55.18 -14.88
CA LEU A 4 22.92 -55.33 -14.42
C LEU A 4 23.71 -54.07 -14.06
N ALA A 5 23.76 -53.80 -12.76
CA ALA A 5 25.00 -53.53 -12.02
C ALA A 5 24.76 -53.77 -10.52
N ALA A 6 24.52 -55.03 -10.14
CA ALA A 6 24.66 -55.45 -8.75
C ALA A 6 26.17 -55.52 -8.46
N GLN A 7 26.75 -54.41 -8.03
CA GLN A 7 28.08 -54.42 -7.43
C GLN A 7 27.99 -55.08 -6.06
N ASN A 8 28.71 -56.19 -5.93
CA ASN A 8 29.01 -56.95 -4.71
C ASN A 8 28.89 -56.11 -3.42
N GLN A 9 27.81 -56.31 -2.67
CA GLN A 9 27.84 -56.11 -1.23
C GLN A 9 28.76 -57.19 -0.64
N PRO A 10 29.82 -56.85 0.11
CA PRO A 10 30.56 -57.86 0.83
C PRO A 10 29.61 -58.54 1.81
N THR A 11 29.56 -59.87 1.72
CA THR A 11 28.89 -60.78 2.63
C THR A 11 29.16 -60.38 4.08
N SER A 12 28.10 -60.31 4.88
CA SER A 12 28.15 -59.98 6.31
C SER A 12 28.94 -61.06 7.06
N GLY A 13 30.26 -60.88 7.17
CA GLY A 13 31.02 -61.52 8.22
C GLY A 13 30.38 -61.11 9.55
N ARG A 14 29.91 -62.09 10.33
CA ARG A 14 29.36 -61.85 11.67
C ARG A 14 30.48 -61.27 12.52
N GLU A 15 30.39 -59.98 12.80
CA GLU A 15 31.35 -59.28 13.66
C GLU A 15 31.15 -59.74 15.10
N ARG A 16 32.15 -60.44 15.65
CA ARG A 16 32.18 -60.79 17.06
C ARG A 16 32.51 -59.54 17.87
N LEU A 17 31.71 -59.28 18.90
CA LEU A 17 32.00 -58.25 19.90
C LEU A 17 32.89 -58.85 21.00
N PRO A 18 33.81 -58.06 21.60
CA PRO A 18 34.50 -58.48 22.80
C PRO A 18 33.50 -58.65 23.96
N SER A 19 33.87 -59.41 25.00
CA SER A 19 33.07 -59.52 26.22
C SER A 19 32.79 -58.12 26.82
N GLY A 20 31.54 -57.82 27.17
CA GLY A 20 31.10 -56.49 27.60
C GLY A 20 30.81 -55.48 26.48
N GLY A 21 31.02 -55.87 25.21
CA GLY A 21 30.82 -54.98 24.07
C GLY A 21 29.36 -54.54 23.87
N SER A 22 28.39 -55.38 24.23
CA SER A 22 26.95 -55.03 24.20
C SER A 22 26.58 -53.96 25.22
N GLU A 23 27.08 -54.09 26.44
CA GLU A 23 26.89 -53.22 27.58
C GLU A 23 27.49 -51.85 27.27
N PHE A 24 28.71 -51.84 26.74
CA PHE A 24 29.35 -50.62 26.26
C PHE A 24 28.59 -49.91 25.13
N LEU A 25 28.09 -50.66 24.13
CA LEU A 25 27.27 -50.07 23.05
C LEU A 25 25.91 -49.56 23.57
N GLY A 26 25.34 -50.20 24.58
CA GLY A 26 24.14 -49.76 25.30
C GLY A 26 24.36 -48.43 26.03
N LEU A 27 25.45 -48.34 26.80
CA LEU A 27 25.92 -47.11 27.42
C LEU A 27 26.11 -46.02 26.38
N LEU A 28 26.80 -46.32 25.27
CA LEU A 28 27.05 -45.35 24.22
C LEU A 28 25.74 -44.86 23.60
N ALA A 29 24.79 -45.76 23.30
CA ALA A 29 23.46 -45.37 22.79
C ALA A 29 22.72 -44.42 23.74
N ARG A 30 22.86 -44.63 25.05
CA ARG A 30 22.31 -43.77 26.11
C ARG A 30 23.00 -42.40 26.16
N LEU A 31 24.32 -42.36 26.06
CA LEU A 31 25.12 -41.13 26.09
C LEU A 31 24.96 -40.28 24.84
N LEU A 32 24.80 -40.90 23.67
CA LEU A 32 24.62 -40.19 22.40
C LEU A 32 23.29 -39.45 22.31
N ARG A 33 22.25 -39.94 23.00
CA ARG A 33 20.92 -39.33 22.99
C ARG A 33 20.90 -38.06 23.83
N ARG A 34 20.58 -36.94 23.19
CA ARG A 34 20.42 -35.67 23.91
C ARG A 34 19.03 -35.59 24.58
N PRO A 35 18.95 -35.38 25.90
CA PRO A 35 17.68 -35.29 26.62
C PRO A 35 16.85 -34.07 26.19
N ARG A 36 15.51 -34.15 26.19
CA ARG A 36 14.60 -33.06 25.76
C ARG A 36 14.64 -31.82 26.66
N ARG A 37 15.01 -31.98 27.93
CA ARG A 37 15.21 -30.91 28.93
C ARG A 37 16.60 -31.08 29.55
N GLY A 38 17.27 -29.98 29.87
CA GLY A 38 18.66 -29.98 30.33
C GLY A 38 19.66 -30.46 29.27
N ASP A 39 20.91 -30.65 29.70
CA ASP A 39 22.00 -31.29 28.95
C ASP A 39 22.73 -32.28 29.88
N ARG A 40 23.27 -33.38 29.32
CA ARG A 40 24.02 -34.41 30.04
C ARG A 40 25.51 -34.04 30.11
N ARG A 41 26.20 -34.45 31.19
CA ARG A 41 27.67 -34.40 31.28
C ARG A 41 28.24 -35.62 30.56
N LEU A 42 29.18 -35.42 29.64
CA LEU A 42 29.71 -36.49 28.80
C LEU A 42 31.14 -36.85 29.24
N PRO A 43 31.46 -38.14 29.48
CA PRO A 43 32.80 -38.56 29.87
C PRO A 43 33.78 -38.53 28.69
N LEU A 44 35.06 -38.65 29.01
CA LEU A 44 36.13 -39.05 28.11
C LEU A 44 36.37 -40.53 28.37
N ILE A 45 36.08 -41.40 27.41
CA ILE A 45 36.22 -42.84 27.58
C ILE A 45 37.56 -43.27 26.97
N TRP A 46 38.38 -43.95 27.75
CA TRP A 46 39.65 -44.52 27.31
C TRP A 46 39.54 -46.05 27.28
N LEU A 47 39.73 -46.62 26.10
CA LEU A 47 39.66 -48.05 25.84
C LEU A 47 41.08 -48.62 25.80
N VAL A 48 41.45 -49.42 26.79
CA VAL A 48 42.74 -50.11 26.85
C VAL A 48 42.65 -51.39 26.03
N ARG A 49 43.37 -51.44 24.90
CA ARG A 49 43.39 -52.55 23.94
C ARG A 49 44.48 -53.53 24.33
N ALA A 50 44.10 -54.78 24.64
CA ALA A 50 45.03 -55.90 24.74
C ALA A 50 45.46 -56.40 23.35
N ASP A 51 46.65 -56.99 23.25
CA ASP A 51 47.18 -57.55 21.99
C ASP A 51 46.20 -58.59 21.40
N GLY A 52 45.80 -58.39 20.13
CA GLY A 52 44.86 -59.28 19.42
C GLY A 52 43.36 -58.98 19.64
N ALA A 53 42.99 -57.95 20.40
CA ALA A 53 41.59 -57.54 20.59
C ALA A 53 40.96 -56.90 19.33
N PRO A 54 39.65 -57.09 19.08
CA PRO A 54 38.95 -56.52 17.93
C PRO A 54 38.89 -54.99 17.97
N ASP A 55 38.99 -54.35 16.79
CA ASP A 55 38.95 -52.90 16.65
C ASP A 55 37.53 -52.33 16.82
N LEU A 56 37.23 -51.96 18.06
CA LEU A 56 35.97 -51.35 18.45
C LEU A 56 35.80 -49.93 17.86
N ILE A 57 36.89 -49.20 17.60
CA ILE A 57 36.82 -47.85 17.01
C ILE A 57 36.36 -47.92 15.55
N ALA A 58 36.90 -48.86 14.76
CA ALA A 58 36.44 -49.08 13.39
C ALA A 58 34.97 -49.56 13.33
N LEU A 59 34.53 -50.35 14.32
CA LEU A 59 33.11 -50.70 14.44
C LEU A 59 32.25 -49.46 14.71
N LEU A 60 32.60 -48.65 15.71
CA LEU A 60 31.87 -47.43 16.04
C LEU A 60 31.81 -46.45 14.87
N ARG A 61 32.92 -46.25 14.17
CA ARG A 61 32.97 -45.40 12.97
C ARG A 61 31.96 -45.85 11.92
N ARG A 62 31.86 -47.15 11.67
CA ARG A 62 30.90 -47.71 10.71
C ARG A 62 29.44 -47.60 11.19
N VAL A 63 29.16 -47.88 12.45
CA VAL A 63 27.78 -47.81 12.98
C VAL A 63 27.28 -46.36 13.06
N LEU A 64 28.12 -45.40 13.49
CA LEU A 64 27.75 -43.97 13.51
C LEU A 64 27.51 -43.39 12.11
N GLY A 65 28.18 -43.93 11.09
CA GLY A 65 27.98 -43.58 9.68
C GLY A 65 26.72 -44.19 9.03
N ARG A 66 26.13 -45.25 9.61
CA ARG A 66 24.94 -45.93 9.08
C ARG A 66 23.66 -45.16 9.42
N GLY A 67 23.16 -44.37 8.46
CA GLY A 67 21.85 -43.71 8.56
C GLY A 67 21.44 -43.02 7.26
N GLN A 68 20.24 -43.32 6.75
CA GLN A 68 19.76 -42.80 5.45
C GLN A 68 19.30 -41.33 5.47
N ARG A 69 18.83 -40.81 6.61
CA ARG A 69 18.25 -39.44 6.69
C ARG A 69 18.80 -38.55 7.80
N ARG A 70 19.29 -39.13 8.90
CA ARG A 70 19.90 -38.42 10.04
C ARG A 70 21.03 -39.25 10.60
N ARG A 71 22.24 -38.70 10.62
CA ARG A 71 23.44 -39.36 11.14
C ARG A 71 23.86 -38.68 12.44
N ILE A 72 24.64 -39.38 13.24
CA ILE A 72 25.25 -38.77 14.43
C ILE A 72 26.48 -37.99 13.98
N PRO A 73 26.62 -36.70 14.36
CA PRO A 73 27.85 -35.97 14.09
C PRO A 73 29.04 -36.68 14.73
N HIS A 74 30.02 -37.07 13.94
CA HIS A 74 31.22 -37.73 14.47
C HIS A 74 32.45 -37.31 13.68
N ALA A 75 33.60 -37.39 14.33
CA ALA A 75 34.91 -37.27 13.74
C ALA A 75 35.77 -38.44 14.21
N ALA A 76 36.59 -38.98 13.32
CA ALA A 76 37.48 -40.10 13.61
C ALA A 76 38.91 -39.75 13.19
N LEU A 77 39.86 -39.91 14.12
CA LEU A 77 41.28 -39.70 13.89
C LEU A 77 42.02 -41.01 14.14
N ASP A 78 42.79 -41.44 13.14
CA ASP A 78 43.73 -42.56 13.26
C ASP A 78 45.14 -42.00 13.42
N LEU A 79 45.75 -42.24 14.59
CA LEU A 79 47.04 -41.66 14.96
C LEU A 79 48.23 -42.52 14.54
N ALA A 80 48.00 -43.67 13.88
CA ALA A 80 49.06 -44.46 13.26
C ALA A 80 49.52 -43.89 11.90
N ALA A 81 48.71 -43.02 11.28
CA ALA A 81 49.02 -42.41 9.98
C ALA A 81 50.06 -41.26 10.12
N PRO A 82 50.99 -41.09 9.16
CA PRO A 82 52.15 -40.18 9.26
C PRO A 82 51.82 -38.67 9.19
N SER A 83 50.56 -38.28 9.34
CA SER A 83 50.11 -36.88 9.31
C SER A 83 50.29 -36.19 10.66
N GLY A 84 51.44 -35.52 10.83
CA GLY A 84 51.72 -34.39 11.74
C GLY A 84 51.12 -34.46 13.15
N GLY A 85 51.92 -34.86 14.13
CA GLY A 85 51.51 -35.07 15.53
C GLY A 85 51.33 -33.81 16.40
N ASP A 86 50.94 -32.67 15.85
CA ASP A 86 50.70 -31.46 16.64
C ASP A 86 49.20 -31.27 16.97
N ILE A 87 48.88 -30.62 18.08
CA ILE A 87 47.49 -30.39 18.49
C ILE A 87 46.72 -29.56 17.44
N ASP A 88 47.40 -28.61 16.79
CA ASP A 88 46.82 -27.74 15.77
C ASP A 88 46.34 -28.51 14.53
N THR A 89 47.08 -29.54 14.09
CA THR A 89 46.68 -30.35 12.93
C THR A 89 45.49 -31.24 13.27
N LEU A 90 45.49 -31.85 14.47
CA LEU A 90 44.37 -32.66 14.95
C LEU A 90 43.09 -31.82 15.06
N LEU A 91 43.12 -30.67 15.72
CA LEU A 91 41.95 -29.80 15.85
C LEU A 91 41.45 -29.27 14.50
N ARG A 92 42.34 -29.00 13.53
CA ARG A 92 41.96 -28.59 12.18
C ARG A 92 41.20 -29.70 11.45
N ASP A 93 41.64 -30.95 11.59
CA ASP A 93 40.93 -32.08 11.01
C ASP A 93 39.56 -32.31 11.68
N LEU A 94 39.49 -32.21 13.01
CA LEU A 94 38.21 -32.30 13.74
C LEU A 94 37.23 -31.22 13.31
N HIS A 95 37.68 -29.98 13.22
CA HIS A 95 36.88 -28.87 12.71
C HIS A 95 36.38 -29.14 11.29
N ARG A 96 37.23 -29.66 10.41
CA ARG A 96 36.88 -30.01 9.02
C ARG A 96 35.82 -31.09 8.97
N GLN A 97 36.04 -32.24 9.61
CA GLN A 97 35.11 -33.37 9.61
C GLN A 97 33.72 -32.97 10.17
N LEU A 98 33.68 -32.19 11.26
CA LEU A 98 32.42 -31.76 11.87
C LEU A 98 31.69 -30.62 11.12
N SER A 99 32.40 -29.85 10.30
CA SER A 99 31.83 -28.67 9.60
C SER A 99 31.32 -28.99 8.18
N VAL A 100 31.95 -29.94 7.49
CA VAL A 100 31.67 -30.25 6.07
C VAL A 100 30.46 -31.17 5.91
N GLU A 101 30.30 -32.16 6.80
CA GLU A 101 29.23 -33.15 6.68
C GLU A 101 27.88 -32.64 7.19
N ALA A 102 26.87 -32.66 6.32
CA ALA A 102 25.49 -32.44 6.72
C ALA A 102 24.94 -33.77 7.27
N PHE A 103 25.07 -33.99 8.58
CA PHE A 103 24.56 -35.18 9.29
C PHE A 103 23.00 -35.26 9.34
N GLY A 104 22.31 -34.89 8.26
CA GLY A 104 20.83 -34.77 8.18
C GLY A 104 20.25 -33.52 8.86
N GLY A 105 21.11 -32.54 9.18
CA GLY A 105 20.75 -31.29 9.86
C GLY A 105 21.53 -30.08 9.33
N GLU A 106 21.34 -28.92 9.96
CA GLU A 106 22.15 -27.73 9.64
C GLU A 106 23.61 -27.94 10.08
N ARG A 107 24.56 -27.56 9.21
CA ARG A 107 26.01 -27.67 9.45
C ARG A 107 26.40 -27.06 10.81
N LEU A 108 27.41 -27.63 11.46
CA LEU A 108 27.99 -27.03 12.67
C LEU A 108 28.78 -25.79 12.24
N ARG A 109 28.46 -24.65 12.87
CA ARG A 109 29.11 -23.37 12.57
C ARG A 109 30.06 -23.02 13.70
N PHE A 110 31.35 -23.06 13.40
CA PHE A 110 32.42 -22.64 14.30
C PHE A 110 32.76 -21.17 14.03
N ARG A 111 32.94 -20.37 15.09
CA ARG A 111 33.23 -18.94 15.03
C ARG A 111 34.47 -18.55 15.83
N HIS A 112 34.79 -19.26 16.90
CA HIS A 112 35.90 -18.97 17.79
C HIS A 112 37.14 -19.75 17.35
N TYR A 113 37.04 -21.07 17.18
CA TYR A 113 38.18 -21.90 16.80
C TYR A 113 38.81 -21.48 15.46
N PRO A 114 38.06 -21.30 14.35
CA PRO A 114 38.64 -20.90 13.08
C PRO A 114 39.25 -19.50 13.11
N LEU A 115 38.82 -18.65 14.05
CA LEU A 115 39.42 -17.33 14.24
C LEU A 115 40.76 -17.46 14.96
N ALA A 116 40.84 -18.27 16.02
CA ALA A 116 42.08 -18.53 16.75
C ALA A 116 43.11 -19.25 15.87
N ASP A 117 42.71 -20.31 15.17
CA ASP A 117 43.55 -21.04 14.22
C ASP A 117 44.07 -20.12 13.10
N TRP A 118 43.22 -19.26 12.54
CA TRP A 118 43.66 -18.30 11.52
C TRP A 118 44.68 -17.30 12.06
N LEU A 119 44.49 -16.79 13.28
CA LEU A 119 45.42 -15.85 13.92
C LEU A 119 46.82 -16.48 14.10
N LEU A 120 46.90 -17.74 14.49
CA LEU A 120 48.17 -18.48 14.66
C LEU A 120 49.00 -18.58 13.37
N HIS A 121 48.34 -18.52 12.22
CA HIS A 121 48.97 -18.61 10.90
C HIS A 121 49.17 -17.24 10.22
N GLN A 122 48.82 -16.12 10.87
CA GLN A 122 49.11 -14.80 10.31
C GLN A 122 50.53 -14.38 10.67
N SER A 123 51.36 -14.13 9.66
CA SER A 123 52.62 -13.41 9.81
C SER A 123 52.37 -11.92 9.61
N VAL A 124 52.44 -11.13 10.68
CA VAL A 124 52.43 -9.65 10.59
C VAL A 124 53.87 -9.15 10.39
N VAL A 125 54.63 -9.82 9.53
CA VAL A 125 56.09 -9.67 9.41
C VAL A 125 56.48 -8.52 8.48
N ASP A 126 55.66 -8.17 7.48
CA ASP A 126 56.01 -7.12 6.51
C ASP A 126 55.79 -5.68 7.01
N ALA A 127 55.30 -5.47 8.24
CA ALA A 127 55.15 -4.14 8.85
C ALA A 127 56.28 -3.81 9.85
N ALA A 128 57.36 -4.61 9.86
CA ALA A 128 58.40 -4.55 10.88
C ALA A 128 59.49 -3.49 10.63
N GLU A 129 59.59 -2.88 9.46
CA GLU A 129 60.66 -1.91 9.19
C GLU A 129 60.42 -0.49 9.75
N ALA A 130 59.23 -0.15 10.27
CA ALA A 130 58.87 1.26 10.54
C ALA A 130 58.46 1.62 11.97
N GLY A 131 58.54 0.73 12.97
CA GLY A 131 58.15 1.06 14.36
C GLY A 131 56.66 1.45 14.55
N ASP A 132 55.82 1.16 13.56
CA ASP A 132 54.42 1.60 13.49
C ASP A 132 53.46 0.66 14.25
N ASP A 133 52.32 1.19 14.75
CA ASP A 133 51.25 0.40 15.38
C ASP A 133 50.72 -0.63 14.37
N ARG A 134 50.89 -1.93 14.65
CA ARG A 134 50.56 -3.05 13.74
C ARG A 134 49.09 -3.45 13.79
N ARG A 135 48.33 -2.95 14.79
CA ARG A 135 46.90 -3.23 14.97
C ARG A 135 46.00 -2.83 13.78
N PRO A 136 46.26 -1.74 13.04
CA PRO A 136 45.53 -1.40 11.81
C PRO A 136 45.75 -2.39 10.67
N ALA A 137 46.93 -3.03 10.57
CA ALA A 137 47.18 -4.07 9.57
C ALA A 137 46.39 -5.35 9.90
N LEU A 138 46.42 -5.78 11.16
CA LEU A 138 45.63 -6.91 11.64
C LEU A 138 44.11 -6.64 11.52
N ALA A 139 43.66 -5.41 11.79
CA ALA A 139 42.27 -5.00 11.60
C ALA A 139 41.83 -5.00 10.12
N ARG A 140 42.73 -4.73 9.18
CA ARG A 140 42.48 -4.86 7.73
C ARG A 140 42.34 -6.33 7.34
N GLN A 141 43.29 -7.18 7.70
CA GLN A 141 43.24 -8.63 7.44
C GLN A 141 41.97 -9.29 8.02
N LEU A 142 41.54 -8.89 9.23
CA LEU A 142 40.29 -9.33 9.85
C LEU A 142 39.04 -8.88 9.09
N ARG A 143 39.09 -7.72 8.42
CA ARG A 143 37.99 -7.22 7.58
C ARG A 143 37.93 -8.02 6.28
N ASP A 144 39.06 -8.28 5.66
CA ASP A 144 39.17 -8.99 4.38
C ASP A 144 38.74 -10.47 4.53
N ARG A 145 39.05 -11.09 5.67
CA ARG A 145 38.57 -12.45 6.04
C ARG A 145 37.04 -12.59 6.04
N ARG A 146 36.27 -11.51 6.23
CA ARG A 146 34.79 -11.58 6.18
C ARG A 146 34.24 -11.65 4.75
N GLY A 147 35.10 -11.54 3.74
CA GLY A 147 34.78 -11.63 2.32
C GLY A 147 34.31 -10.29 1.72
N PRO A 148 34.47 -10.10 0.38
CA PRO A 148 33.81 -9.01 -0.33
C PRO A 148 32.30 -9.14 -0.18
N ARG A 149 31.61 -8.01 -0.02
CA ARG A 149 30.15 -8.00 -0.22
C ARG A 149 29.84 -8.38 -1.66
N PRO A 150 28.67 -8.98 -1.95
CA PRO A 150 28.12 -8.85 -3.29
C PRO A 150 27.99 -7.35 -3.57
N ALA A 151 28.80 -6.85 -4.50
CA ALA A 151 28.54 -5.61 -5.18
C ALA A 151 27.20 -5.81 -5.89
N ALA A 152 26.14 -5.23 -5.35
CA ALA A 152 25.01 -4.92 -6.20
C ALA A 152 25.46 -3.70 -6.98
N ASP A 153 25.94 -3.93 -8.20
CA ASP A 153 26.18 -2.86 -9.16
C ASP A 153 24.88 -2.07 -9.37
N PRO A 154 24.94 -0.73 -9.41
CA PRO A 154 23.80 0.07 -9.80
C PRO A 154 23.73 0.10 -11.34
N ALA A 155 23.05 -0.85 -11.96
CA ALA A 155 22.58 -0.76 -13.35
C ALA A 155 21.49 -1.83 -13.57
N GLY A 156 20.29 -1.56 -14.09
CA GLY A 156 19.60 -0.37 -14.59
C GLY A 156 18.10 -0.72 -14.71
N GLY A 157 17.17 0.14 -15.08
CA GLY A 157 17.24 1.55 -15.43
C GLY A 157 15.82 2.14 -15.30
N ALA A 158 15.76 3.45 -15.23
CA ALA A 158 14.60 4.23 -15.62
C ALA A 158 15.16 5.57 -16.09
N SER A 159 15.17 5.77 -17.40
CA SER A 159 15.30 7.06 -18.04
C SER A 159 14.07 7.90 -17.64
N GLY A 160 14.28 8.91 -16.81
CA GLY A 160 13.29 9.90 -16.41
C GLY A 160 13.96 10.86 -15.44
N ASP A 161 13.76 12.17 -15.63
CA ASP A 161 14.47 13.24 -14.92
C ASP A 161 14.49 13.02 -13.39
N PRO A 162 15.67 13.05 -12.75
CA PRO A 162 15.78 12.72 -11.34
C PRO A 162 15.39 13.89 -10.46
N ASP A 163 14.30 13.73 -9.72
CA ASP A 163 13.97 14.56 -8.56
C ASP A 163 15.14 14.56 -7.55
N LEU A 164 15.63 15.75 -7.18
CA LEU A 164 16.75 15.98 -6.23
C LEU A 164 16.58 15.23 -4.91
N VAL A 165 15.34 15.00 -4.49
CA VAL A 165 14.99 14.28 -3.26
C VAL A 165 15.28 12.77 -3.39
N SER A 166 15.06 12.18 -4.57
CA SER A 166 15.30 10.74 -4.80
C SER A 166 16.80 10.42 -4.86
N THR A 167 17.60 11.30 -5.46
CA THR A 167 19.05 11.14 -5.58
C THR A 167 19.72 11.32 -4.22
N ALA A 168 19.27 12.29 -3.42
CA ALA A 168 19.73 12.48 -2.04
C ALA A 168 19.40 11.25 -1.17
N TYR A 169 18.21 10.68 -1.30
CA TYR A 169 17.81 9.48 -0.55
C TYR A 169 18.63 8.25 -0.95
N GLN A 170 18.89 8.05 -2.24
CA GLN A 170 19.74 6.96 -2.73
C GLN A 170 21.20 7.14 -2.31
N PHE A 171 21.72 8.37 -2.31
CA PHE A 171 23.09 8.66 -1.89
C PHE A 171 23.27 8.50 -0.37
N VAL A 172 22.31 8.97 0.44
CA VAL A 172 22.28 8.75 1.89
C VAL A 172 22.14 7.27 2.19
N PHE A 173 21.25 6.54 1.51
CA PHE A 173 21.09 5.10 1.69
C PHE A 173 22.36 4.32 1.31
N TRP A 174 23.05 4.74 0.23
CA TRP A 174 24.35 4.20 -0.16
C TRP A 174 25.45 4.49 0.88
N LEU A 175 25.53 5.72 1.38
CA LEU A 175 26.46 6.14 2.44
C LEU A 175 26.21 5.40 3.75
N VAL A 176 24.95 5.30 4.18
CA VAL A 176 24.48 4.55 5.36
C VAL A 176 24.86 3.07 5.21
N ARG A 177 24.61 2.48 4.04
CA ARG A 177 24.96 1.08 3.74
C ARG A 177 26.47 0.84 3.65
N ARG A 178 27.29 1.86 3.33
CA ARG A 178 28.76 1.77 3.26
C ARG A 178 29.47 2.11 4.58
N ALA A 179 28.97 3.10 5.34
CA ALA A 179 29.59 3.63 6.55
C ALA A 179 29.20 2.86 7.82
N ILE A 180 27.90 2.53 8.00
CA ILE A 180 27.42 1.82 9.20
C ILE A 180 28.17 0.51 9.43
N PRO A 181 28.42 -0.35 8.43
CA PRO A 181 29.13 -1.60 8.67
C PRO A 181 30.59 -1.42 9.10
N SER A 182 31.22 -0.34 8.64
CA SER A 182 32.62 -0.02 8.94
C SER A 182 32.76 0.43 10.39
N VAL A 183 31.84 1.27 10.86
CA VAL A 183 31.76 1.72 12.27
C VAL A 183 31.36 0.56 13.17
N VAL A 184 30.31 -0.20 12.80
CA VAL A 184 29.88 -1.40 13.54
C VAL A 184 30.99 -2.44 13.62
N PHE A 185 31.82 -2.59 12.59
CA PHE A 185 32.98 -3.48 12.62
C PHE A 185 34.03 -3.02 13.64
N ARG A 186 34.42 -1.73 13.63
CA ARG A 186 35.38 -1.17 14.61
C ARG A 186 34.87 -1.32 16.04
N VAL A 187 33.57 -1.07 16.26
CA VAL A 187 32.93 -1.26 17.55
C VAL A 187 32.90 -2.74 17.95
N ALA A 188 32.60 -3.65 17.01
CA ALA A 188 32.56 -5.09 17.28
C ALA A 188 33.93 -5.68 17.65
N ILE A 189 35.01 -5.28 16.97
CA ILE A 189 36.38 -5.74 17.29
C ILE A 189 36.93 -5.09 18.57
N SER A 190 36.33 -4.02 19.08
CA SER A 190 36.76 -3.44 20.36
C SER A 190 36.50 -4.37 21.55
N GLY A 191 35.55 -5.30 21.43
CA GLY A 191 35.16 -6.23 22.49
C GLY A 191 34.43 -5.58 23.68
N ARG A 192 34.20 -4.26 23.67
CA ARG A 192 33.60 -3.50 24.79
C ARG A 192 32.08 -3.50 24.79
N VAL A 193 31.43 -3.46 23.63
CA VAL A 193 29.98 -3.32 23.52
C VAL A 193 29.26 -4.67 23.63
N PRO A 194 28.28 -4.86 24.55
CA PRO A 194 27.70 -6.17 24.84
C PRO A 194 26.96 -6.86 23.68
N LEU A 195 26.41 -6.09 22.74
CA LEU A 195 25.54 -6.59 21.66
C LEU A 195 26.27 -6.72 20.30
N LEU A 196 27.46 -6.14 20.15
CA LEU A 196 28.20 -6.07 18.90
C LEU A 196 29.52 -6.86 19.02
N GLY A 197 29.70 -7.89 18.20
CA GLY A 197 30.92 -8.72 18.20
C GLY A 197 31.08 -9.68 19.39
N PRO A 198 30.06 -10.47 19.78
CA PRO A 198 30.12 -11.32 20.97
C PRO A 198 31.25 -12.37 20.93
N HIS A 199 31.70 -12.78 19.75
CA HIS A 199 32.80 -13.74 19.59
C HIS A 199 34.18 -13.12 19.86
N TYR A 200 34.40 -11.84 19.55
CA TYR A 200 35.65 -11.14 19.93
C TYR A 200 35.70 -10.87 21.44
N ARG A 201 34.55 -10.52 22.02
CA ARG A 201 34.41 -10.33 23.47
C ARG A 201 34.68 -11.62 24.25
N TRP A 202 34.39 -12.79 23.66
CA TRP A 202 34.71 -14.07 24.27
C TRP A 202 36.22 -14.20 24.51
N PHE A 203 37.07 -13.89 23.53
CA PHE A 203 38.53 -13.93 23.67
C PHE A 203 39.07 -13.05 24.81
N MET A 204 38.47 -11.88 25.03
CA MET A 204 38.85 -10.98 26.12
C MET A 204 38.45 -11.47 27.52
N ARG A 205 37.69 -12.57 27.62
CA ARG A 205 37.22 -13.16 28.87
C ARG A 205 37.83 -14.53 29.16
N GLN A 206 38.87 -14.90 28.42
CA GLN A 206 39.54 -16.19 28.59
C GLN A 206 40.49 -16.17 29.79
N GLN A 207 40.70 -17.34 30.38
CA GLN A 207 41.67 -17.55 31.46
C GLN A 207 43.07 -17.88 30.94
N TYR A 208 43.17 -18.28 29.67
CA TYR A 208 44.41 -18.61 28.97
C TYR A 208 45.03 -17.35 28.35
N LEU A 209 46.36 -17.25 28.35
CA LEU A 209 47.14 -16.15 27.77
C LEU A 209 46.88 -14.75 28.36
N ALA A 210 46.36 -14.67 29.59
CA ALA A 210 46.11 -13.43 30.34
C ALA A 210 45.52 -12.25 29.51
N PRO A 211 44.32 -12.38 28.91
CA PRO A 211 43.77 -11.38 27.97
C PRO A 211 43.55 -9.99 28.58
N ARG A 212 43.48 -9.90 29.92
CA ARG A 212 43.32 -8.64 30.67
C ARG A 212 44.51 -7.69 30.50
N GLN A 213 45.69 -8.20 30.14
CA GLN A 213 46.87 -7.39 29.87
C GLN A 213 46.78 -6.65 28.52
N SER A 214 45.88 -7.03 27.62
CA SER A 214 45.86 -6.53 26.24
C SER A 214 44.82 -5.43 25.94
N VAL A 215 43.97 -5.04 26.91
CA VAL A 215 42.93 -3.97 26.91
C VAL A 215 41.86 -4.07 25.79
N THR A 216 42.18 -4.55 24.60
CA THR A 216 41.33 -4.71 23.41
C THR A 216 41.64 -6.04 22.71
N PHE A 217 40.70 -6.54 21.91
CA PHE A 217 40.89 -7.80 21.18
C PHE A 217 42.04 -7.75 20.18
N LEU A 218 42.32 -6.60 19.53
CA LEU A 218 43.42 -6.50 18.58
C LEU A 218 44.79 -6.70 19.25
N GLY A 219 44.99 -6.16 20.46
CA GLY A 219 46.22 -6.40 21.22
C GLY A 219 46.36 -7.86 21.68
N PHE A 220 45.25 -8.52 21.98
CA PHE A 220 45.25 -9.96 22.30
C PHE A 220 45.55 -10.81 21.05
N ALA A 221 44.95 -10.46 19.91
CA ALA A 221 45.11 -11.15 18.65
C ALA A 221 46.54 -11.03 18.07
N GLU A 222 47.22 -9.91 18.34
CA GLU A 222 48.64 -9.71 17.99
C GLU A 222 49.56 -10.73 18.68
N ARG A 223 49.36 -10.98 19.98
CA ARG A 223 50.12 -12.01 20.74
C ARG A 223 49.93 -13.43 20.22
N LEU A 224 48.82 -13.69 19.53
CA LEU A 224 48.51 -14.98 18.91
C LEU A 224 49.11 -15.14 17.50
N THR A 225 49.70 -14.09 16.91
CA THR A 225 50.26 -14.17 15.56
C THR A 225 51.65 -14.82 15.52
N ALA A 226 52.05 -15.32 14.35
CA ALA A 226 53.35 -15.97 14.17
C ALA A 226 54.50 -15.00 14.49
N GLY A 227 55.46 -15.44 15.31
CA GLY A 227 56.61 -14.66 15.79
C GLY A 227 56.49 -14.13 17.23
N TRP A 228 55.28 -13.87 17.73
CA TRP A 228 55.06 -13.47 19.15
C TRP A 228 54.53 -14.61 20.02
N ARG A 229 53.88 -15.62 19.40
CA ARG A 229 53.45 -16.83 20.10
C ARG A 229 54.62 -17.61 20.73
N ASP A 230 55.84 -17.44 20.22
CA ASP A 230 57.03 -18.14 20.71
C ASP A 230 57.47 -17.65 22.10
N GLY A 231 56.99 -16.47 22.53
CA GLY A 231 57.13 -15.96 23.90
C GLY A 231 56.02 -16.40 24.87
N GLU A 232 55.00 -17.12 24.39
CA GLU A 232 53.90 -17.64 25.20
C GLU A 232 54.10 -19.14 25.51
N GLN A 233 53.54 -19.61 26.63
CA GLN A 233 53.60 -21.03 26.97
C GLN A 233 52.77 -21.87 25.98
N PRO A 234 53.34 -22.88 25.28
CA PRO A 234 52.64 -23.67 24.28
C PRO A 234 51.36 -24.37 24.81
N ASP A 235 51.38 -24.82 26.06
CA ASP A 235 50.22 -25.45 26.71
C ASP A 235 49.03 -24.48 26.86
N GLN A 236 49.29 -23.19 27.11
CA GLN A 236 48.25 -22.15 27.21
C GLN A 236 47.59 -21.85 25.85
N VAL A 237 48.38 -21.85 24.78
CA VAL A 237 47.88 -21.69 23.40
C VAL A 237 47.00 -22.88 23.02
N ASN A 238 47.46 -24.10 23.29
CA ASN A 238 46.71 -25.33 23.03
C ASN A 238 45.39 -25.37 23.84
N LYS A 239 45.41 -24.98 25.12
CA LYS A 239 44.19 -24.86 25.94
C LYS A 239 43.21 -23.83 25.39
N LEU A 240 43.69 -22.70 24.87
CA LEU A 240 42.83 -21.71 24.22
C LEU A 240 42.14 -22.27 22.98
N LEU A 241 42.87 -22.99 22.11
CA LEU A 241 42.33 -23.61 20.90
C LEU A 241 41.27 -24.66 21.23
N VAL A 242 41.57 -25.57 22.16
CA VAL A 242 40.63 -26.58 22.64
C VAL A 242 39.38 -25.92 23.24
N HIS A 243 39.55 -24.88 24.06
CA HIS A 243 38.40 -24.17 24.63
C HIS A 243 37.58 -23.43 23.57
N ALA A 244 38.21 -22.83 22.56
CA ALA A 244 37.50 -22.18 21.46
C ALA A 244 36.68 -23.19 20.64
N PHE A 245 37.22 -24.38 20.41
CA PHE A 245 36.55 -25.48 19.74
C PHE A 245 35.34 -26.00 20.54
N LEU A 246 35.52 -26.27 21.84
CA LEU A 246 34.45 -26.72 22.72
C LEU A 246 33.36 -25.64 22.92
N GLU A 247 33.74 -24.36 22.97
CA GLU A 247 32.78 -23.25 23.04
C GLU A 247 31.91 -23.17 21.79
N ASP A 248 32.48 -23.35 20.60
CA ASP A 248 31.73 -23.36 19.35
C ASP A 248 30.69 -24.49 19.34
N LEU A 249 31.08 -25.70 19.76
CA LEU A 249 30.16 -26.81 19.95
C LEU A 249 29.07 -26.47 20.97
N ARG A 250 29.43 -25.91 22.12
CA ARG A 250 28.47 -25.47 23.15
C ARG A 250 27.47 -24.44 22.61
N GLN A 251 27.92 -23.47 21.82
CA GLN A 251 27.04 -22.47 21.21
C GLN A 251 26.13 -23.07 20.14
N ALA A 252 26.62 -24.02 19.36
CA ALA A 252 25.85 -24.71 18.33
C ALA A 252 24.72 -25.58 18.93
N TYR A 253 24.93 -26.13 20.14
CA TYR A 253 23.98 -26.98 20.85
C TYR A 253 23.10 -26.23 21.87
N ARG A 254 23.44 -24.99 22.24
CA ARG A 254 22.65 -24.18 23.18
C ARG A 254 21.25 -23.89 22.63
N ARG A 255 20.23 -24.35 23.36
CA ARG A 255 18.82 -24.11 23.08
C ARG A 255 18.48 -22.63 23.21
N ARG A 256 17.93 -22.03 22.16
CA ARG A 256 17.36 -20.68 22.17
C ARG A 256 15.98 -20.71 21.52
N VAL A 257 14.98 -20.07 22.13
CA VAL A 257 13.59 -20.06 21.64
C VAL A 257 13.52 -19.60 20.18
N TRP A 258 14.30 -18.57 19.85
CA TRP A 258 14.36 -17.95 18.52
C TRP A 258 15.25 -18.68 17.49
N ARG A 259 15.89 -19.80 17.85
CA ARG A 259 16.76 -20.59 16.94
C ARG A 259 16.30 -22.04 16.85
N PRO A 260 15.24 -22.34 16.08
CA PRO A 260 14.67 -23.69 15.98
C PRO A 260 15.69 -24.75 15.53
N ALA A 261 16.72 -24.37 14.78
CA ALA A 261 17.82 -25.25 14.38
C ALA A 261 18.54 -25.93 15.57
N SER A 262 18.73 -25.20 16.68
CA SER A 262 19.40 -25.71 17.89
C SER A 262 18.60 -26.84 18.57
N TRP A 263 17.28 -26.80 18.45
CA TRP A 263 16.35 -27.80 18.98
C TRP A 263 16.22 -29.04 18.10
N ARG A 264 16.72 -28.98 16.85
CA ARG A 264 16.77 -30.12 15.94
C ARG A 264 17.99 -31.02 16.17
N ARG A 265 18.96 -30.57 16.97
CA ARG A 265 20.14 -31.35 17.39
C ARG A 265 19.77 -32.25 18.57
N THR A 266 19.41 -33.49 18.28
CA THR A 266 18.92 -34.49 19.24
C THR A 266 19.94 -35.58 19.60
N ALA A 267 21.15 -35.52 19.04
CA ALA A 267 22.28 -36.37 19.42
C ALA A 267 23.57 -35.55 19.59
N TYR A 268 24.41 -35.97 20.53
CA TYR A 268 25.71 -35.36 20.84
C TYR A 268 26.79 -35.75 19.81
N PRO A 269 27.71 -34.83 19.45
CA PRO A 269 28.85 -35.14 18.59
C PRO A 269 29.83 -36.11 19.26
N VAL A 270 30.46 -36.98 18.47
CA VAL A 270 31.42 -38.00 18.93
C VAL A 270 32.80 -37.78 18.33
N LEU A 271 33.83 -37.84 19.15
CA LEU A 271 35.22 -37.92 18.75
C LEU A 271 35.74 -39.34 18.99
N LEU A 272 36.16 -40.01 17.93
CA LEU A 272 36.82 -41.31 17.98
C LEU A 272 38.33 -41.10 17.76
N LEU A 273 39.15 -41.49 18.72
CA LEU A 273 40.61 -41.49 18.61
C LEU A 273 41.10 -42.94 18.61
N ASP A 274 41.80 -43.34 17.56
CA ASP A 274 42.39 -44.67 17.43
C ASP A 274 43.92 -44.64 17.57
N ASN A 275 44.51 -45.75 17.99
CA ASN A 275 45.95 -45.95 18.12
C ASN A 275 46.65 -44.88 19.00
N VAL A 276 46.03 -44.51 20.12
CA VAL A 276 46.58 -43.53 21.07
C VAL A 276 47.72 -44.15 21.88
N THR A 277 48.89 -43.52 21.84
CA THR A 277 50.04 -43.89 22.69
C THR A 277 50.11 -43.02 23.96
N PRO A 278 50.56 -43.56 25.10
CA PRO A 278 50.89 -42.75 26.28
C PRO A 278 51.90 -41.66 25.91
N ALA A 279 51.71 -40.44 26.42
CA ALA A 279 52.51 -39.25 26.06
C ALA A 279 52.51 -38.84 24.57
N GLY A 280 51.69 -39.48 23.72
CA GLY A 280 51.47 -39.08 22.33
C GLY A 280 50.53 -37.87 22.18
N PRO A 281 50.32 -37.40 20.94
CA PRO A 281 49.47 -36.23 20.68
C PRO A 281 47.97 -36.50 20.90
N GLY A 282 47.52 -37.74 20.69
CA GLY A 282 46.15 -38.15 21.05
C GLY A 282 45.90 -38.12 22.55
N HIS A 283 46.85 -38.59 23.34
CA HIS A 283 46.79 -38.52 24.80
C HIS A 283 46.79 -37.06 25.28
N THR A 284 47.67 -36.23 24.68
CA THR A 284 47.72 -34.79 24.97
C THR A 284 46.39 -34.09 24.66
N LEU A 285 45.72 -34.42 23.55
CA LEU A 285 44.40 -33.88 23.22
C LEU A 285 43.34 -34.27 24.26
N VAL A 286 43.31 -35.53 24.71
CA VAL A 286 42.38 -36.00 25.76
C VAL A 286 42.65 -35.26 27.08
N ARG A 287 43.92 -35.13 27.48
CA ARG A 287 44.34 -34.36 28.67
C ARG A 287 43.89 -32.90 28.59
N LEU A 288 44.13 -32.23 27.46
CA LEU A 288 43.73 -30.83 27.27
C LEU A 288 42.20 -30.65 27.32
N ILE A 289 41.42 -31.58 26.77
CA ILE A 289 39.95 -31.55 26.88
C ILE A 289 39.51 -31.71 28.34
N ASN A 290 40.12 -32.64 29.08
CA ASN A 290 39.88 -32.80 30.51
C ASN A 290 40.18 -31.52 31.29
N ASP A 291 41.37 -30.93 31.09
CA ASP A 291 41.82 -29.72 31.76
C ASP A 291 40.86 -28.56 31.50
N VAL A 292 40.51 -28.32 30.23
CA VAL A 292 39.58 -27.24 29.86
C VAL A 292 38.20 -27.45 30.49
N ARG A 293 37.69 -28.68 30.56
CA ARG A 293 36.41 -28.97 31.24
C ARG A 293 36.47 -28.73 32.75
N ASN A 294 37.60 -29.07 33.37
CA ASN A 294 37.83 -28.90 34.79
C ASN A 294 37.95 -27.41 35.17
N GLU A 295 38.74 -26.65 34.40
CA GLU A 295 39.01 -25.25 34.66
C GLU A 295 37.82 -24.34 34.31
N THR A 296 37.12 -24.59 33.19
CA THR A 296 36.01 -23.71 32.75
C THR A 296 34.71 -23.94 33.51
N GLY A 297 34.54 -25.12 34.11
CA GLY A 297 33.32 -25.49 34.82
C GLY A 297 32.10 -25.72 33.91
N ARG A 298 32.23 -25.58 32.58
CA ARG A 298 31.11 -25.61 31.63
C ARG A 298 30.97 -26.97 30.97
N ASN A 299 29.73 -27.41 30.79
CA ASN A 299 29.44 -28.59 30.00
C ASN A 299 29.52 -28.25 28.50
N ASP A 300 30.21 -29.09 27.74
CA ASP A 300 30.21 -29.11 26.29
C ASP A 300 29.54 -30.40 25.76
N PRO A 301 29.10 -30.42 24.49
CA PRO A 301 28.33 -31.54 23.95
C PRO A 301 29.21 -32.66 23.35
N LEU A 302 30.54 -32.66 23.50
CA LEU A 302 31.41 -33.64 22.85
C LEU A 302 31.56 -34.93 23.68
N LEU A 303 31.31 -36.09 23.07
CA LEU A 303 31.66 -37.38 23.66
C LEU A 303 32.98 -37.85 23.04
N VAL A 304 33.97 -38.22 23.86
CA VAL A 304 35.28 -38.68 23.36
C VAL A 304 35.45 -40.16 23.70
N VAL A 305 35.82 -40.96 22.71
CA VAL A 305 36.20 -42.36 22.87
C VAL A 305 37.58 -42.54 22.26
N ALA A 306 38.57 -42.77 23.11
CA ALA A 306 39.95 -42.98 22.73
C ALA A 306 40.31 -44.47 22.91
N SER A 307 41.11 -45.04 22.02
CA SER A 307 41.66 -46.40 22.16
C SER A 307 43.18 -46.36 22.13
N GLY A 308 43.82 -47.00 23.12
CA GLY A 308 45.27 -47.07 23.25
C GLY A 308 45.77 -48.41 23.80
N THR A 309 47.06 -48.68 23.66
CA THR A 309 47.68 -49.96 24.05
C THR A 309 47.97 -50.10 25.55
N GLY A 310 47.81 -49.02 26.33
CA GLY A 310 47.97 -49.01 27.78
C GLY A 310 47.00 -48.06 28.48
N PRO A 311 46.82 -48.17 29.81
CA PRO A 311 46.01 -47.23 30.58
C PRO A 311 46.63 -45.83 30.57
N PRO A 312 45.82 -44.77 30.69
CA PRO A 312 46.31 -43.40 30.76
C PRO A 312 47.08 -43.20 32.09
N PRO A 313 48.21 -42.46 32.10
CA PRO A 313 49.03 -42.26 33.31
C PRO A 313 48.26 -41.70 34.52
N GLU A 314 47.19 -40.95 34.28
CA GLU A 314 46.37 -40.31 35.31
C GLU A 314 45.33 -41.26 35.96
N LEU A 315 45.07 -42.43 35.36
CA LEU A 315 44.18 -43.48 35.89
C LEU A 315 44.81 -44.87 35.63
N PRO A 316 45.59 -45.42 36.57
CA PRO A 316 46.31 -46.67 36.37
C PRO A 316 45.42 -47.92 36.40
N GLU A 317 44.25 -47.87 37.06
CA GLU A 317 43.33 -49.00 37.20
C GLU A 317 42.10 -48.84 36.28
N PRO A 318 42.02 -49.58 35.15
CA PRO A 318 40.84 -49.57 34.29
C PRO A 318 39.75 -50.53 34.80
N TYR A 319 38.48 -50.14 34.63
CA TYR A 319 37.32 -51.01 34.87
C TYR A 319 37.20 -52.06 33.75
N SER A 320 36.56 -53.20 34.03
CA SER A 320 36.20 -54.15 32.97
C SER A 320 35.19 -53.52 32.00
N LEU A 321 35.27 -53.86 30.70
CA LEU A 321 34.29 -53.40 29.71
C LEU A 321 32.86 -53.87 30.04
N VAL A 322 32.71 -54.99 30.74
CA VAL A 322 31.41 -55.52 31.21
C VAL A 322 30.76 -54.56 32.21
N ASP A 323 31.57 -53.89 33.04
CA ASP A 323 31.12 -53.00 34.11
C ASP A 323 31.01 -51.54 33.63
N ALA A 324 30.97 -51.30 32.30
CA ALA A 324 30.98 -49.96 31.73
C ALA A 324 29.81 -49.08 32.21
N GLU A 325 28.63 -49.65 32.44
CA GLU A 325 27.48 -48.90 32.97
C GLU A 325 27.69 -48.50 34.44
N GLU A 326 28.20 -49.41 35.27
CA GLU A 326 28.52 -49.16 36.68
C GLU A 326 29.64 -48.12 36.82
N ALA A 327 30.72 -48.26 36.05
CA ALA A 327 31.82 -47.30 35.99
C ALA A 327 31.34 -45.89 35.60
N TYR A 328 30.37 -45.79 34.68
CA TYR A 328 29.78 -44.50 34.34
C TYR A 328 28.91 -43.93 35.45
N ASP A 329 28.07 -44.75 36.10
CA ASP A 329 27.19 -44.28 37.17
C ASP A 329 28.01 -43.85 38.40
N GLU A 330 29.05 -44.61 38.78
CA GLU A 330 30.03 -44.23 39.81
C GLU A 330 30.72 -42.91 39.45
N TRP A 331 31.20 -42.78 38.20
CA TRP A 331 31.82 -41.54 37.72
C TRP A 331 30.87 -40.34 37.84
N VAL A 332 29.60 -40.48 37.49
CA VAL A 332 28.60 -39.40 37.59
C VAL A 332 28.46 -38.91 39.03
N ASP A 333 28.48 -39.83 40.00
CA ASP A 333 28.28 -39.54 41.42
C ASP A 333 29.49 -38.82 42.03
N VAL A 334 30.72 -39.22 41.67
CA VAL A 334 31.95 -38.60 42.21
C VAL A 334 32.36 -37.32 41.45
N LEU A 335 31.87 -37.11 40.21
CA LEU A 335 32.25 -35.99 39.35
C LEU A 335 32.09 -34.59 40.00
N PRO A 336 31.02 -34.26 40.75
CA PRO A 336 30.91 -32.96 41.40
C PRO A 336 32.06 -32.67 42.38
N GLU A 337 32.48 -33.68 43.15
CA GLU A 337 33.56 -33.55 44.13
C GLU A 337 34.92 -33.49 43.43
N THR A 338 35.20 -34.40 42.49
CA THR A 338 36.49 -34.43 41.77
C THR A 338 36.74 -33.15 40.96
N ARG A 339 35.68 -32.53 40.41
CA ARG A 339 35.74 -31.22 39.76
C ARG A 339 36.01 -30.08 40.74
N ARG A 340 35.36 -30.10 41.91
CA ARG A 340 35.59 -29.08 42.96
C ARG A 340 37.06 -29.11 43.41
N LEU A 341 37.63 -30.31 43.53
CA LEU A 341 39.02 -30.55 43.89
C LEU A 341 40.00 -30.43 42.70
N ARG A 342 39.52 -30.21 41.47
CA ARG A 342 40.32 -30.14 40.24
C ARG A 342 41.27 -31.33 40.04
N ARG A 343 40.81 -32.55 40.33
CA ARG A 343 41.63 -33.75 40.14
C ARG A 343 42.00 -33.94 38.65
N PRO A 344 43.23 -34.41 38.33
CA PRO A 344 43.77 -34.43 36.96
C PRO A 344 43.04 -35.35 35.98
N ALA A 345 42.24 -36.32 36.43
CA ALA A 345 41.46 -37.22 35.58
C ALA A 345 39.94 -37.12 35.79
N ALA A 346 39.43 -35.97 36.27
CA ALA A 346 38.04 -35.84 36.71
C ALA A 346 36.99 -36.24 35.66
N TRP A 347 37.28 -36.12 34.36
CA TRP A 347 36.35 -36.45 33.28
C TRP A 347 36.64 -37.77 32.55
N LEU A 348 37.66 -38.51 32.96
CA LEU A 348 38.16 -39.70 32.28
C LEU A 348 37.60 -40.97 32.92
N ILE A 349 37.22 -41.95 32.08
CA ILE A 349 36.85 -43.31 32.49
C ILE A 349 37.72 -44.26 31.66
N ALA A 350 38.50 -45.12 32.30
CA ALA A 350 39.31 -46.13 31.62
C ALA A 350 38.62 -47.49 31.67
N LEU A 351 38.47 -48.14 30.51
CA LEU A 351 37.84 -49.44 30.34
C LEU A 351 38.81 -50.41 29.66
N LEU A 352 38.98 -51.60 30.23
CA LEU A 352 39.84 -52.66 29.72
C LEU A 352 39.06 -53.58 28.78
N LEU A 353 39.56 -53.75 27.55
CA LEU A 353 39.01 -54.73 26.62
C LEU A 353 39.53 -56.12 27.00
N ALA A 354 38.63 -57.00 27.44
CA ALA A 354 38.94 -58.37 27.81
C ALA A 354 39.22 -59.28 26.59
N ASP A 355 39.79 -60.46 26.87
CA ASP A 355 40.32 -61.44 25.90
C ASP A 355 39.35 -61.79 24.74
N PRO A 356 39.82 -61.89 23.47
CA PRO A 356 38.96 -62.03 22.28
C PRO A 356 38.17 -63.34 22.23
N SER A 357 38.59 -64.34 23.02
CA SER A 357 38.07 -65.70 23.07
C SER A 357 36.72 -65.83 23.79
N ALA A 358 36.36 -64.84 24.63
CA ALA A 358 35.14 -64.84 25.47
C ALA A 358 33.96 -64.04 24.91
N GLY A 359 34.05 -63.53 23.67
CA GLY A 359 33.01 -62.73 23.04
C GLY A 359 31.72 -63.50 22.70
N SER A 360 30.56 -62.94 22.99
CA SER A 360 29.24 -63.50 22.62
C SER A 360 28.73 -62.90 21.30
N GLU A 361 27.96 -63.68 20.51
CA GLU A 361 27.22 -63.10 19.38
C GLU A 361 26.14 -62.15 19.92
N PRO A 362 26.00 -60.93 19.36
CA PRO A 362 25.00 -59.98 19.82
C PRO A 362 23.59 -60.58 19.69
N ARG A 363 22.91 -60.79 20.83
CA ARG A 363 21.50 -61.19 20.88
C ARG A 363 20.64 -59.98 20.49
N GLY A 364 20.44 -59.81 19.19
CA GLY A 364 19.76 -58.67 18.58
C GLY A 364 20.76 -57.86 17.77
N GLY A 365 20.52 -57.71 16.46
CA GLY A 365 21.46 -57.11 15.51
C GLY A 365 22.00 -55.75 15.97
N LEU A 366 23.20 -55.39 15.47
CA LEU A 366 23.94 -54.17 15.84
C LEU A 366 23.01 -52.97 16.09
N LEU A 367 23.08 -52.41 17.31
CA LEU A 367 22.29 -51.28 17.76
C LEU A 367 22.35 -50.15 16.72
N HIS A 368 21.20 -49.77 16.17
CA HIS A 368 21.11 -48.64 15.26
C HIS A 368 21.10 -47.34 16.08
N PHE A 369 22.17 -46.56 16.00
CA PHE A 369 22.23 -45.24 16.65
C PHE A 369 21.37 -44.20 15.88
N VAL A 370 20.05 -44.21 16.13
CA VAL A 370 19.13 -43.25 15.49
C VAL A 370 18.85 -42.07 16.44
N PRO A 371 19.13 -40.82 16.03
CA PRO A 371 18.80 -39.65 16.83
C PRO A 371 17.27 -39.47 16.92
N PRO A 372 16.71 -39.11 18.10
CA PRO A 372 15.28 -38.86 18.26
C PRO A 372 14.72 -37.80 17.30
N ASN A 373 13.42 -37.88 17.00
CA ASN A 373 12.73 -36.85 16.23
C ASN A 373 12.74 -35.49 16.95
N PRO A 374 12.87 -34.36 16.23
CA PRO A 374 12.90 -33.05 16.85
C PRO A 374 11.47 -32.64 17.27
N PRO A 375 11.32 -31.65 18.17
CA PRO A 375 10.01 -31.13 18.54
C PRO A 375 9.22 -30.63 17.30
N TRP A 376 7.91 -30.86 17.28
CA TRP A 376 7.04 -30.56 16.13
C TRP A 376 7.06 -29.09 15.70
N TRP A 377 7.20 -28.16 16.66
CA TRP A 377 7.27 -26.71 16.41
C TRP A 377 8.56 -26.25 15.72
N THR A 378 9.58 -27.12 15.60
CA THR A 378 10.82 -26.84 14.87
C THR A 378 10.73 -27.19 13.37
N ARG A 379 9.55 -27.60 12.89
CA ARG A 379 9.27 -27.83 11.47
C ARG A 379 9.18 -26.48 10.74
N ARG A 380 9.72 -26.41 9.52
CA ARG A 380 9.93 -25.15 8.77
C ARG A 380 8.64 -24.40 8.42
N PHE A 381 7.45 -25.02 8.50
CA PHE A 381 6.19 -24.40 8.08
C PHE A 381 5.58 -23.42 9.11
N LEU A 382 5.76 -23.67 10.41
CA LEU A 382 5.16 -22.86 11.49
C LEU A 382 5.64 -21.40 11.55
N PRO A 383 6.95 -21.09 11.48
CA PRO A 383 7.41 -19.70 11.47
C PRO A 383 6.98 -18.95 10.20
N THR A 384 6.92 -19.64 9.06
CA THR A 384 6.42 -19.07 7.80
C THR A 384 4.93 -18.75 7.89
N ALA A 385 4.13 -19.67 8.44
CA ALA A 385 2.69 -19.45 8.65
C ALA A 385 2.44 -18.28 9.61
N LEU A 386 3.20 -18.16 10.70
CA LEU A 386 3.07 -17.05 11.64
C LEU A 386 3.45 -15.70 11.00
N CYS A 387 4.51 -15.65 10.19
CA CYS A 387 4.87 -14.43 9.45
C CYS A 387 3.77 -14.03 8.45
N LEU A 388 3.22 -14.98 7.70
CA LEU A 388 2.10 -14.73 6.79
C LEU A 388 0.88 -14.20 7.55
N LEU A 389 0.55 -14.77 8.70
CA LEU A 389 -0.59 -14.36 9.50
C LEU A 389 -0.40 -12.95 10.09
N LEU A 390 0.82 -12.61 10.52
CA LEU A 390 1.15 -11.25 10.96
C LEU A 390 1.11 -10.23 9.81
N LEU A 391 1.55 -10.60 8.61
CA LEU A 391 1.45 -9.74 7.42
C LEU A 391 -0.01 -9.49 7.02
N VAL A 392 -0.86 -10.52 7.06
CA VAL A 392 -2.30 -10.38 6.81
C VAL A 392 -2.95 -9.49 7.87
N ALA A 393 -2.66 -9.72 9.16
CA ALA A 393 -3.19 -8.90 10.24
C ALA A 393 -2.75 -7.43 10.15
N ALA A 394 -1.48 -7.17 9.79
CA ALA A 394 -0.99 -5.82 9.54
C ALA A 394 -1.69 -5.17 8.35
N GLY A 395 -1.87 -5.91 7.24
CA GLY A 395 -2.62 -5.42 6.07
C GLY A 395 -4.06 -5.03 6.41
N VAL A 396 -4.76 -5.86 7.20
CA VAL A 396 -6.13 -5.58 7.66
C VAL A 396 -6.17 -4.35 8.58
N TRP A 397 -5.23 -4.24 9.52
CA TRP A 397 -5.16 -3.11 10.46
C TRP A 397 -4.87 -1.78 9.76
N VAL A 398 -3.96 -1.78 8.79
CA VAL A 398 -3.65 -0.60 7.95
C VAL A 398 -4.87 -0.18 7.12
N ASN A 399 -5.58 -1.14 6.49
CA ASN A 399 -6.78 -0.88 5.68
C ASN A 399 -8.02 -0.43 6.48
N ALA A 400 -8.04 -0.64 7.80
CA ALA A 400 -9.13 -0.21 8.68
C ALA A 400 -8.92 1.20 9.27
N ARG A 401 -7.67 1.69 9.31
CA ARG A 401 -7.29 2.97 9.91
C ARG A 401 -7.03 4.09 8.90
N TRP A 402 -6.79 3.77 7.63
CA TRP A 402 -6.68 4.77 6.56
C TRP A 402 -8.08 5.20 6.11
N ASP A 403 -8.31 6.51 6.08
CA ASP A 403 -9.58 7.12 5.68
C ASP A 403 -9.95 6.68 4.26
N ARG A 404 -10.92 5.77 4.13
CA ARG A 404 -11.31 5.12 2.86
C ARG A 404 -11.99 6.08 1.88
N SER A 405 -12.16 7.34 2.23
CA SER A 405 -12.88 8.34 1.44
C SER A 405 -12.10 8.77 0.19
N CYS A 406 -10.76 8.73 0.19
CA CYS A 406 -9.95 9.14 -0.95
C CYS A 406 -8.86 8.14 -1.37
N HIS A 407 -9.22 6.85 -1.43
CA HIS A 407 -8.33 5.80 -1.94
C HIS A 407 -9.00 5.03 -3.08
N PRO A 408 -8.42 5.03 -4.28
CA PRO A 408 -8.94 4.27 -5.40
C PRO A 408 -8.64 2.78 -5.21
N ARG A 409 -9.50 1.91 -5.75
CA ARG A 409 -9.15 0.49 -5.90
C ARG A 409 -8.06 0.38 -6.96
N PRO A 410 -6.91 -0.26 -6.67
CA PRO A 410 -5.85 -0.38 -7.66
C PRO A 410 -6.35 -1.23 -8.83
N PHE A 411 -5.96 -0.84 -10.05
CA PHE A 411 -6.25 -1.54 -11.31
C PHE A 411 -7.74 -1.57 -11.74
N ASP A 412 -8.59 -0.69 -11.20
CA ASP A 412 -10.02 -0.59 -11.55
C ASP A 412 -10.32 0.74 -12.27
N GLY A 413 -10.19 0.75 -13.60
CA GLY A 413 -10.40 1.95 -14.43
C GLY A 413 -9.30 3.01 -14.34
N ALA A 414 -9.52 4.14 -15.03
CA ALA A 414 -8.70 5.34 -14.93
C ALA A 414 -9.18 6.18 -13.74
N VAL A 415 -8.46 6.06 -12.62
CA VAL A 415 -8.76 6.78 -11.38
C VAL A 415 -7.51 7.46 -10.86
N SER A 416 -7.59 8.77 -10.64
CA SER A 416 -6.52 9.57 -10.05
C SER A 416 -7.13 10.55 -9.05
N VAL A 417 -6.86 10.32 -7.76
CA VAL A 417 -7.44 11.10 -6.66
C VAL A 417 -6.41 11.40 -5.57
N GLU A 418 -6.54 12.57 -4.96
CA GLU A 418 -5.67 13.08 -3.92
C GLU A 418 -6.50 13.69 -2.77
N LEU A 419 -6.07 13.44 -1.53
CA LEU A 419 -6.71 14.03 -0.36
C LEU A 419 -6.08 15.41 -0.07
N ILE A 420 -6.87 16.48 -0.20
CA ILE A 420 -6.43 17.86 -0.01
C ILE A 420 -7.43 18.54 0.93
N GLY A 421 -6.97 19.08 2.06
CA GLY A 421 -7.86 19.78 3.00
C GLY A 421 -8.98 18.94 3.61
N GLY A 422 -8.87 17.60 3.59
CA GLY A 422 -9.96 16.68 4.00
C GLY A 422 -10.94 16.34 2.88
N GLU A 423 -10.70 16.85 1.66
CA GLU A 423 -11.51 16.66 0.48
C GLU A 423 -10.83 15.73 -0.53
N CYS A 424 -11.62 14.94 -1.26
CA CYS A 424 -11.06 14.02 -2.25
C CYS A 424 -11.09 14.61 -3.65
N VAL A 425 -9.98 15.19 -4.10
CA VAL A 425 -9.87 15.93 -5.37
C VAL A 425 -9.31 15.02 -6.45
N GLY A 426 -9.86 15.07 -7.66
CA GLY A 426 -9.39 14.26 -8.78
C GLY A 426 -10.52 13.72 -9.66
N TYR A 427 -10.32 12.59 -10.33
CA TYR A 427 -11.30 11.99 -11.22
C TYR A 427 -11.39 10.46 -11.11
N SER A 428 -12.51 9.92 -11.56
CA SER A 428 -12.80 8.49 -11.68
C SER A 428 -13.71 8.22 -12.88
N ASP A 429 -13.37 7.23 -13.69
CA ASP A 429 -14.20 6.76 -14.81
C ASP A 429 -14.99 5.46 -14.50
N SER A 430 -14.80 4.91 -13.29
CA SER A 430 -15.26 3.57 -12.92
C SER A 430 -15.75 3.48 -11.47
N ALA A 431 -16.33 2.34 -11.11
CA ALA A 431 -16.70 2.03 -9.73
C ALA A 431 -15.48 1.82 -8.78
N GLY A 432 -14.26 1.90 -9.31
CA GLY A 432 -13.01 1.89 -8.54
C GLY A 432 -12.93 3.05 -7.54
N HIS A 433 -13.61 4.15 -7.84
CA HIS A 433 -13.85 5.24 -6.90
C HIS A 433 -15.19 5.94 -7.17
N VAL A 434 -15.98 6.13 -6.11
CA VAL A 434 -17.23 6.90 -6.13
C VAL A 434 -17.08 8.01 -5.10
N PHE A 435 -17.20 9.26 -5.54
CA PHE A 435 -17.04 10.42 -4.69
C PHE A 435 -18.18 10.53 -3.69
N ASN A 436 -17.87 11.14 -2.54
CA ASN A 436 -18.77 11.39 -1.43
C ASN A 436 -19.31 10.15 -0.72
N ARG A 437 -18.71 9.81 0.42
CA ARG A 437 -19.18 8.73 1.29
C ARG A 437 -19.88 9.22 2.56
N ASP A 438 -20.16 10.53 2.62
CA ASP A 438 -20.83 11.07 3.79
C ASP A 438 -22.29 10.58 3.84
N PRO A 439 -22.87 10.48 5.06
CA PRO A 439 -24.28 10.14 5.24
C PRO A 439 -25.21 11.09 4.46
N GLY A 440 -26.34 10.60 3.98
CA GLY A 440 -27.32 11.42 3.25
C GLY A 440 -27.05 11.60 1.75
N GLN A 441 -25.85 11.23 1.26
CA GLN A 441 -25.48 11.39 -0.17
C GLN A 441 -25.69 10.12 -1.02
N ASP A 442 -26.63 9.25 -0.67
CA ASP A 442 -26.87 7.98 -1.39
C ASP A 442 -27.24 8.20 -2.86
N ARG A 443 -28.14 9.15 -3.14
CA ARG A 443 -28.59 9.46 -4.51
C ARG A 443 -27.46 9.96 -5.41
N LEU A 444 -26.55 10.79 -4.88
CA LEU A 444 -25.35 11.23 -5.59
C LEU A 444 -24.45 10.04 -5.94
N ARG A 445 -24.27 9.10 -5.01
CA ARG A 445 -23.48 7.89 -5.28
C ARG A 445 -24.17 6.98 -6.29
N ASP A 446 -25.49 6.88 -6.24
CA ASP A 446 -26.26 6.02 -7.14
C ASP A 446 -26.21 6.50 -8.57
N VAL A 447 -26.29 7.81 -8.82
CA VAL A 447 -26.12 8.35 -10.19
C VAL A 447 -24.70 8.18 -10.71
N GLN A 448 -23.66 8.36 -9.88
CA GLN A 448 -22.28 8.06 -10.28
C GLN A 448 -22.12 6.57 -10.67
N ARG A 449 -22.66 5.66 -9.87
CA ARG A 449 -22.65 4.22 -10.20
C ARG A 449 -23.42 3.92 -11.48
N ARG A 450 -24.55 4.59 -11.71
CA ARG A 450 -25.33 4.47 -12.95
C ARG A 450 -24.49 4.88 -14.16
N ILE A 451 -23.82 6.02 -14.09
CA ILE A 451 -22.88 6.49 -15.11
C ILE A 451 -21.80 5.44 -15.39
N PHE A 452 -21.15 4.89 -14.35
CA PHE A 452 -20.11 3.89 -14.53
C PHE A 452 -20.63 2.57 -15.13
N GLN A 453 -21.87 2.18 -14.82
CA GLN A 453 -22.54 1.06 -15.48
C GLN A 453 -22.82 1.35 -16.96
N GLN A 454 -23.25 2.58 -17.27
CA GLN A 454 -23.48 3.02 -18.65
C GLN A 454 -22.18 3.15 -19.44
N ASN A 455 -21.07 3.57 -18.82
CA ASN A 455 -19.72 3.55 -19.41
C ASN A 455 -19.35 2.14 -19.85
N ALA A 456 -19.53 1.15 -18.96
CA ALA A 456 -19.27 -0.25 -19.29
C ALA A 456 -20.19 -0.78 -20.40
N ALA A 457 -21.47 -0.38 -20.41
CA ALA A 457 -22.40 -0.75 -21.47
C ALA A 457 -22.04 -0.11 -22.82
N ALA A 458 -21.62 1.16 -22.82
CA ALA A 458 -21.16 1.88 -24.00
C ALA A 458 -19.92 1.20 -24.60
N GLU A 459 -18.94 0.85 -23.76
CA GLU A 459 -17.75 0.09 -24.18
C GLU A 459 -18.13 -1.26 -24.81
N GLN A 460 -19.08 -1.99 -24.20
CA GLN A 460 -19.56 -3.27 -24.77
C GLN A 460 -20.26 -3.09 -26.12
N VAL A 461 -21.04 -2.03 -26.31
CA VAL A 461 -21.66 -1.71 -27.61
C VAL A 461 -20.59 -1.32 -28.62
N TRP A 462 -19.61 -0.52 -28.21
CA TRP A 462 -18.49 -0.09 -29.05
C TRP A 462 -17.70 -1.30 -29.57
N GLN A 463 -17.31 -2.22 -28.69
CA GLN A 463 -16.61 -3.45 -29.08
C GLN A 463 -17.46 -4.35 -29.99
N ARG A 464 -18.75 -4.54 -29.68
CA ARG A 464 -19.67 -5.33 -30.53
C ARG A 464 -19.91 -4.71 -31.91
N SER A 465 -19.79 -3.39 -32.02
CA SER A 465 -19.86 -2.70 -33.32
C SER A 465 -18.59 -2.87 -34.17
N ALA A 466 -17.60 -3.67 -33.72
CA ALA A 466 -16.25 -3.72 -34.28
C ALA A 466 -15.59 -2.33 -34.28
N GLN A 467 -15.85 -1.56 -33.21
CA GLN A 467 -15.37 -0.19 -33.03
C GLN A 467 -15.80 0.77 -34.14
N ARG A 468 -16.86 0.43 -34.88
CA ARG A 468 -17.42 1.29 -35.92
C ARG A 468 -18.19 2.46 -35.33
N ARG A 469 -18.72 2.45 -34.12
CA ARG A 469 -19.37 3.65 -33.54
C ARG A 469 -18.33 4.60 -32.94
N PRO A 470 -18.44 5.94 -33.10
CA PRO A 470 -17.58 6.86 -32.36
C PRO A 470 -17.79 6.73 -30.84
N LEU A 471 -16.71 6.61 -30.07
CA LEU A 471 -16.76 6.69 -28.60
C LEU A 471 -16.28 8.07 -28.16
N VAL A 472 -17.15 8.80 -27.47
CA VAL A 472 -16.92 10.15 -26.95
C VAL A 472 -16.82 10.09 -25.45
N THR A 473 -15.78 10.70 -24.89
CA THR A 473 -15.61 10.85 -23.45
C THR A 473 -15.79 12.30 -23.04
N LEU A 474 -16.72 12.53 -22.12
CA LEU A 474 -16.93 13.82 -21.48
C LEU A 474 -16.52 13.74 -20.01
N VAL A 475 -15.80 14.75 -19.53
CA VAL A 475 -15.49 14.88 -18.11
C VAL A 475 -16.60 15.70 -17.45
N TYR A 476 -17.26 15.14 -16.43
CA TYR A 476 -18.02 15.92 -15.48
C TYR A 476 -17.08 16.51 -14.43
N LEU A 477 -17.05 17.83 -14.21
CA LEU A 477 -16.26 18.44 -13.13
C LEU A 477 -17.16 19.27 -12.21
N GLY A 478 -17.36 18.84 -10.96
CA GLY A 478 -18.21 19.53 -9.99
C GLY A 478 -17.64 19.53 -8.57
N THR A 479 -18.46 19.98 -7.61
CA THR A 479 -18.16 19.95 -6.17
C THR A 479 -18.76 18.69 -5.55
N LEU A 480 -17.99 17.60 -5.44
CA LEU A 480 -18.50 16.30 -4.97
C LEU A 480 -18.10 15.98 -3.53
N THR A 481 -17.22 16.76 -2.91
CA THR A 481 -16.88 16.65 -1.48
C THR A 481 -16.81 18.04 -0.86
N GLY A 482 -16.74 18.09 0.47
CA GLY A 482 -16.75 19.34 1.23
C GLY A 482 -17.08 19.09 2.70
N ASN A 483 -17.93 19.95 3.25
CA ASN A 483 -18.38 19.84 4.63
C ASN A 483 -19.07 18.50 4.88
N ARG A 484 -18.78 17.89 6.04
CA ARG A 484 -19.37 16.61 6.45
C ARG A 484 -20.87 16.75 6.63
N THR A 485 -21.62 15.83 6.04
CA THR A 485 -23.08 15.84 6.07
C THR A 485 -23.66 14.85 7.09
N ARG A 486 -24.90 15.09 7.52
CA ARG A 486 -25.67 14.18 8.38
C ARG A 486 -26.56 13.26 7.54
N ALA A 487 -27.10 12.19 8.15
CA ALA A 487 -27.89 11.18 7.43
C ALA A 487 -29.19 11.74 6.84
N ASP A 488 -29.72 12.81 7.42
CA ASP A 488 -30.93 13.54 7.02
C ASP A 488 -30.66 14.71 6.05
N GLU A 489 -29.41 14.90 5.62
CA GLU A 489 -28.98 16.07 4.84
C GLU A 489 -28.48 15.66 3.45
N GLU A 490 -29.12 16.15 2.38
CA GLU A 490 -28.68 15.96 0.99
C GLU A 490 -28.06 17.28 0.47
N SER A 491 -26.73 17.44 0.54
CA SER A 491 -26.08 18.76 0.30
C SER A 491 -25.61 18.97 -1.15
N TYR A 492 -25.58 17.92 -1.96
CA TYR A 492 -25.02 17.92 -3.34
C TYR A 492 -26.10 17.63 -4.40
N VAL A 493 -27.31 18.14 -4.18
CA VAL A 493 -28.48 17.92 -5.06
C VAL A 493 -28.19 18.40 -6.49
N SER A 494 -27.45 19.50 -6.61
CA SER A 494 -27.12 20.14 -7.88
C SER A 494 -26.19 19.30 -8.74
N GLU A 495 -25.13 18.80 -8.14
CA GLU A 495 -24.15 17.93 -8.78
C GLU A 495 -24.78 16.60 -9.16
N ARG A 496 -25.62 16.06 -8.28
CA ARG A 496 -26.45 14.90 -8.58
C ARG A 496 -27.31 15.17 -9.82
N GLU A 497 -28.02 16.29 -9.92
CA GLU A 497 -28.87 16.59 -11.08
C GLU A 497 -28.10 16.75 -12.39
N GLU A 498 -26.93 17.38 -12.38
CA GLU A 498 -26.09 17.49 -13.57
C GLU A 498 -25.61 16.10 -14.03
N LEU A 499 -25.19 15.24 -13.10
CA LEU A 499 -24.87 13.84 -13.38
C LEU A 499 -26.10 13.06 -13.87
N GLU A 500 -27.30 13.30 -13.33
CA GLU A 500 -28.54 12.69 -13.82
C GLU A 500 -28.80 13.09 -15.28
N GLY A 501 -28.55 14.35 -15.65
CA GLY A 501 -28.66 14.83 -17.04
C GLY A 501 -27.71 14.13 -17.99
N MET A 502 -26.44 13.99 -17.59
CA MET A 502 -25.44 13.26 -18.37
C MET A 502 -25.75 11.76 -18.46
N ALA A 503 -26.24 11.15 -17.38
CA ALA A 503 -26.70 9.75 -17.37
C ALA A 503 -27.89 9.54 -18.32
N THR A 504 -28.82 10.50 -18.40
CA THR A 504 -29.92 10.48 -19.38
C THR A 504 -29.39 10.56 -20.81
N ALA A 505 -28.37 11.38 -21.08
CA ALA A 505 -27.73 11.45 -22.40
C ALA A 505 -27.07 10.12 -22.79
N GLN A 506 -26.32 9.49 -21.87
CA GLN A 506 -25.76 8.15 -22.08
C GLN A 506 -26.85 7.11 -22.34
N TYR A 507 -27.94 7.17 -21.59
CA TYR A 507 -29.06 6.25 -21.72
C TYR A 507 -29.71 6.32 -23.11
N ALA A 508 -29.98 7.55 -23.58
CA ALA A 508 -30.56 7.77 -24.90
C ALA A 508 -29.69 7.15 -26.02
N LEU A 509 -28.38 7.37 -25.98
CA LEU A 509 -27.44 6.84 -27.00
C LEU A 509 -27.29 5.32 -26.98
N LEU A 510 -27.49 4.70 -25.81
CA LEU A 510 -27.50 3.24 -25.65
C LEU A 510 -28.78 2.59 -26.20
N ARG A 511 -29.87 3.36 -26.32
CA ARG A 511 -31.15 2.90 -26.87
C ARG A 511 -31.23 3.01 -28.39
N GLU A 512 -30.28 3.69 -29.02
CA GLU A 512 -30.17 3.71 -30.47
C GLU A 512 -29.80 2.33 -31.03
N SER A 513 -30.32 2.03 -32.23
CA SER A 513 -30.12 0.75 -32.91
C SER A 513 -28.63 0.41 -33.07
N ALA A 514 -28.26 -0.83 -32.76
CA ALA A 514 -26.86 -1.30 -32.85
C ALA A 514 -26.27 -1.24 -34.28
N GLY A 515 -27.11 -1.15 -35.32
CA GLY A 515 -26.70 -0.97 -36.72
C GLY A 515 -26.49 0.49 -37.16
N ALA A 516 -26.69 1.46 -36.27
CA ALA A 516 -26.44 2.88 -36.56
C ALA A 516 -24.93 3.19 -36.42
N ASP A 517 -24.14 2.90 -37.44
CA ASP A 517 -22.67 3.05 -37.41
C ASP A 517 -22.21 4.51 -37.20
N GLY A 518 -23.05 5.49 -37.53
CA GLY A 518 -22.79 6.92 -37.33
C GLY A 518 -23.17 7.45 -35.95
N ALA A 519 -23.92 6.69 -35.15
CA ALA A 519 -24.36 7.11 -33.83
C ALA A 519 -23.22 7.02 -32.82
N ALA A 520 -22.94 8.11 -32.11
CA ALA A 520 -21.89 8.12 -31.10
C ALA A 520 -22.34 7.38 -29.83
N LEU A 521 -21.35 6.98 -29.04
CA LEU A 521 -21.50 6.43 -27.70
C LEU A 521 -20.85 7.39 -26.72
N LEU A 522 -21.45 7.56 -25.55
CA LEU A 522 -20.96 8.47 -24.53
C LEU A 522 -20.40 7.70 -23.33
N ARG A 523 -19.16 8.02 -22.95
CA ARG A 523 -18.51 7.68 -21.70
C ARG A 523 -18.35 8.95 -20.87
N VAL A 524 -18.61 8.87 -19.57
CA VAL A 524 -18.51 10.02 -18.66
C VAL A 524 -17.48 9.73 -17.57
N VAL A 525 -16.52 10.63 -17.43
CA VAL A 525 -15.54 10.61 -16.34
C VAL A 525 -16.02 11.59 -15.28
N VAL A 526 -16.14 11.16 -14.02
CA VAL A 526 -16.59 12.02 -12.93
C VAL A 526 -15.38 12.61 -12.23
N ALA A 527 -15.33 13.92 -12.08
CA ALA A 527 -14.24 14.66 -11.45
C ALA A 527 -14.75 15.63 -10.38
N ASN A 528 -13.93 15.81 -9.34
CA ASN A 528 -14.23 16.63 -8.18
C ASN A 528 -13.20 17.76 -8.02
N GLY A 529 -13.70 18.99 -8.00
CA GLY A 529 -12.93 20.22 -7.76
C GLY A 529 -12.88 20.66 -6.29
N GLY A 530 -13.43 19.89 -5.35
CA GLY A 530 -13.53 20.25 -3.93
C GLY A 530 -14.61 21.30 -3.65
N HIS A 531 -14.84 21.58 -2.38
CA HIS A 531 -15.87 22.49 -1.89
C HIS A 531 -15.72 23.86 -2.54
N GLN A 532 -16.83 24.42 -3.04
CA GLN A 532 -16.84 25.71 -3.74
C GLN A 532 -15.82 25.79 -4.90
N MET A 533 -15.48 24.66 -5.52
CA MET A 533 -14.49 24.60 -6.59
C MET A 533 -13.09 25.14 -6.18
N ARG A 534 -12.76 25.16 -4.88
CA ARG A 534 -11.47 25.70 -4.38
C ARG A 534 -10.25 24.96 -4.93
N HIS A 535 -10.41 23.67 -5.26
CA HIS A 535 -9.36 22.81 -5.79
C HIS A 535 -9.53 22.48 -7.28
N ALA A 536 -10.38 23.21 -8.01
CA ALA A 536 -10.64 22.97 -9.42
C ALA A 536 -9.38 22.98 -10.29
N GLY A 537 -8.45 23.91 -10.05
CA GLY A 537 -7.17 23.94 -10.76
C GLY A 537 -6.33 22.66 -10.53
N ARG A 538 -6.37 22.08 -9.33
CA ARG A 538 -5.68 20.81 -9.05
C ARG A 538 -6.37 19.63 -9.72
N ALA A 539 -7.70 19.60 -9.75
CA ALA A 539 -8.45 18.58 -10.49
C ALA A 539 -8.13 18.63 -11.99
N VAL A 540 -8.03 19.84 -12.59
CA VAL A 540 -7.63 20.01 -13.99
C VAL A 540 -6.20 19.53 -14.24
N ALA A 541 -5.26 19.78 -13.32
CA ALA A 541 -3.90 19.27 -13.44
C ALA A 541 -3.84 17.73 -13.46
N LEU A 542 -4.68 17.05 -12.69
CA LEU A 542 -4.80 15.58 -12.74
C LEU A 542 -5.45 15.10 -14.06
N LEU A 543 -6.42 15.86 -14.58
CA LEU A 543 -7.07 15.56 -15.87
C LEU A 543 -6.13 15.73 -17.07
N GLU A 544 -5.07 16.54 -16.98
CA GLU A 544 -4.12 16.76 -18.09
C GLU A 544 -3.47 15.45 -18.56
N GLU A 545 -3.18 14.52 -17.65
CA GLU A 545 -2.67 13.19 -17.99
C GLU A 545 -3.71 12.36 -18.75
N LEU A 546 -4.96 12.35 -18.26
CA LEU A 546 -6.07 11.66 -18.92
C LEU A 546 -6.32 12.18 -20.34
N VAL A 547 -6.33 13.50 -20.53
CA VAL A 547 -6.53 14.14 -21.85
C VAL A 547 -5.41 13.79 -22.82
N ARG A 548 -4.17 13.63 -22.32
CA ARG A 548 -3.02 13.26 -23.14
C ARG A 548 -3.07 11.80 -23.57
N ASP A 549 -3.46 10.92 -22.66
CA ASP A 549 -3.41 9.47 -22.85
C ASP A 549 -4.63 8.92 -23.59
N ASP A 550 -5.80 9.54 -23.42
CA ASP A 550 -7.06 9.08 -23.99
C ASP A 550 -7.61 10.04 -25.08
N PRO A 551 -7.47 9.70 -26.37
CA PRO A 551 -7.92 10.57 -27.47
C PRO A 551 -9.44 10.67 -27.60
N THR A 552 -10.22 9.90 -26.84
CA THR A 552 -11.68 10.01 -26.85
C THR A 552 -12.19 11.14 -25.95
N VAL A 553 -11.34 11.73 -25.11
CA VAL A 553 -11.70 12.86 -24.25
C VAL A 553 -11.84 14.12 -25.10
N LEU A 554 -13.08 14.54 -25.33
CA LEU A 554 -13.41 15.60 -26.30
C LEU A 554 -14.03 16.85 -25.68
N GLY A 555 -14.37 16.81 -24.38
CA GLY A 555 -14.89 17.98 -23.69
C GLY A 555 -15.14 17.75 -22.21
N LEU A 556 -15.42 18.86 -21.53
CA LEU A 556 -15.82 18.92 -20.14
C LEU A 556 -17.23 19.51 -20.04
N VAL A 557 -18.06 18.91 -19.20
CA VAL A 557 -19.38 19.41 -18.81
C VAL A 557 -19.37 19.65 -17.30
N GLY A 558 -19.92 20.76 -16.83
CA GLY A 558 -20.02 21.05 -15.40
C GLY A 558 -19.45 22.41 -15.07
N LEU A 559 -18.63 22.47 -14.02
CA LEU A 559 -18.26 23.66 -13.27
C LEU A 559 -19.50 24.26 -12.59
N VAL A 560 -19.60 24.09 -11.28
CA VAL A 560 -20.87 24.33 -10.57
C VAL A 560 -20.96 25.71 -9.92
N ASP A 561 -19.84 26.39 -9.69
CA ASP A 561 -19.79 27.69 -9.03
C ASP A 561 -18.91 28.69 -9.81
N SER A 562 -19.48 29.83 -10.20
CA SER A 562 -18.73 30.91 -10.85
C SER A 562 -17.90 31.65 -9.80
N ARG A 563 -16.66 31.21 -9.63
CA ARG A 563 -15.68 31.74 -8.67
C ARG A 563 -14.38 32.06 -9.36
N THR A 564 -13.52 32.86 -8.74
CA THR A 564 -12.18 33.15 -9.25
C THR A 564 -11.32 31.89 -9.41
N SER A 565 -11.49 30.88 -8.53
CA SER A 565 -10.86 29.57 -8.66
C SER A 565 -11.33 28.83 -9.93
N THR A 566 -12.64 28.86 -10.22
CA THR A 566 -13.23 28.30 -11.45
C THR A 566 -12.75 29.02 -12.69
N ALA A 567 -12.67 30.36 -12.66
CA ALA A 567 -12.10 31.16 -13.74
C ALA A 567 -10.61 30.80 -13.99
N GLY A 568 -9.85 30.55 -12.92
CA GLY A 568 -8.49 30.00 -13.01
C GLY A 568 -8.45 28.62 -13.66
N ALA A 569 -9.34 27.71 -13.26
CA ALA A 569 -9.44 26.38 -13.86
C ALA A 569 -9.82 26.44 -15.35
N LEU A 570 -10.69 27.37 -15.77
CA LEU A 570 -11.01 27.60 -17.18
C LEU A 570 -9.79 28.01 -18.01
N ARG A 571 -8.90 28.83 -17.47
CA ARG A 571 -7.63 29.19 -18.14
C ARG A 571 -6.73 27.97 -18.36
N GLU A 572 -6.67 27.08 -17.37
CA GLU A 572 -5.91 25.82 -17.50
C GLU A 572 -6.56 24.85 -18.49
N LEU A 573 -7.89 24.73 -18.49
CA LEU A 573 -8.64 23.94 -19.48
C LEU A 573 -8.40 24.45 -20.90
N ASN A 574 -8.36 25.78 -21.09
CA ASN A 574 -7.99 26.40 -22.36
C ASN A 574 -6.56 26.06 -22.77
N ARG A 575 -5.61 26.07 -21.82
CA ARG A 575 -4.19 25.73 -22.07
C ARG A 575 -4.04 24.28 -22.56
N ILE A 576 -4.75 23.33 -21.97
CA ILE A 576 -4.71 21.92 -22.39
C ILE A 576 -5.63 21.62 -23.59
N GLY A 577 -6.34 22.64 -24.10
CA GLY A 577 -7.18 22.53 -25.29
C GLY A 577 -8.48 21.76 -25.08
N LEU A 578 -9.00 21.67 -23.84
CA LEU A 578 -10.23 20.94 -23.52
C LEU A 578 -11.44 21.90 -23.51
N PRO A 579 -12.39 21.79 -24.46
CA PRO A 579 -13.59 22.59 -24.46
C PRO A 579 -14.46 22.33 -23.26
N THR A 580 -15.12 23.38 -22.78
CA THR A 580 -15.95 23.33 -21.59
C THR A 580 -17.34 23.88 -21.90
N LEU A 581 -18.36 23.05 -21.69
CA LEU A 581 -19.76 23.47 -21.76
C LEU A 581 -20.31 23.50 -20.34
N ALA A 582 -20.60 24.69 -19.81
CA ALA A 582 -21.01 24.85 -18.43
C ALA A 582 -22.54 24.92 -18.28
N PRO A 583 -23.19 23.90 -17.70
CA PRO A 583 -24.63 23.87 -17.51
C PRO A 583 -25.16 24.99 -16.62
N THR A 584 -24.39 25.38 -15.59
CA THR A 584 -24.89 26.19 -14.48
C THR A 584 -24.05 27.41 -14.11
N LEU A 585 -22.86 27.60 -14.71
CA LEU A 585 -22.13 28.86 -14.58
C LEU A 585 -22.90 29.98 -15.27
N SER A 586 -23.11 31.08 -14.57
CA SER A 586 -23.95 32.18 -15.06
C SER A 586 -23.39 33.57 -14.79
N ALA A 587 -22.19 33.67 -14.19
CA ALA A 587 -21.51 34.95 -14.06
C ALA A 587 -21.20 35.52 -15.44
N ASP A 588 -21.41 36.82 -15.61
CA ASP A 588 -21.15 37.51 -16.86
C ASP A 588 -19.64 37.55 -17.13
N GLY A 589 -19.23 37.35 -18.39
CA GLY A 589 -17.83 37.44 -18.81
C GLY A 589 -16.99 36.18 -18.56
N MET A 590 -17.55 35.07 -18.06
CA MET A 590 -16.76 33.85 -17.79
C MET A 590 -16.02 33.33 -19.03
N HIS A 591 -16.60 33.51 -20.22
CA HIS A 591 -16.03 33.15 -21.52
C HIS A 591 -14.71 33.88 -21.84
N GLN A 592 -14.37 34.96 -21.14
CA GLN A 592 -13.09 35.66 -21.33
C GLN A 592 -11.90 34.84 -20.82
N ASN A 593 -12.14 33.86 -19.93
CA ASN A 593 -11.10 33.00 -19.37
C ASN A 593 -10.71 31.84 -20.29
N SER A 594 -11.53 31.50 -21.30
CA SER A 594 -11.27 30.40 -22.23
C SER A 594 -12.01 30.62 -23.54
N LYS A 595 -11.29 30.55 -24.66
CA LYS A 595 -11.90 30.61 -26.00
C LYS A 595 -12.64 29.34 -26.37
N LEU A 596 -12.49 28.28 -25.57
CA LEU A 596 -13.16 26.99 -25.73
C LEU A 596 -14.32 26.80 -24.74
N TYR A 597 -14.75 27.87 -24.06
CA TYR A 597 -15.84 27.85 -23.10
C TYR A 597 -17.17 28.27 -23.73
N LEU A 598 -18.22 27.49 -23.47
CA LEU A 598 -19.61 27.83 -23.77
C LEU A 598 -20.44 27.71 -22.49
N GLN A 599 -21.18 28.75 -22.21
CA GLN A 599 -22.17 28.78 -21.15
C GLN A 599 -23.51 28.27 -21.68
N ILE A 600 -24.13 27.36 -20.93
CA ILE A 600 -25.43 26.80 -21.32
C ILE A 600 -26.55 27.55 -20.59
N SER A 601 -26.39 27.87 -19.31
CA SER A 601 -27.35 28.69 -18.57
C SER A 601 -27.38 30.15 -19.05
N ALA A 602 -28.52 30.81 -18.90
CA ALA A 602 -28.63 32.24 -19.16
C ALA A 602 -27.68 33.04 -18.22
N PRO A 603 -26.99 34.07 -18.74
CA PRO A 603 -26.10 34.92 -17.95
C PRO A 603 -26.85 35.78 -16.94
N ASN A 604 -26.13 36.31 -15.96
CA ASN A 604 -26.69 37.12 -14.87
C ASN A 604 -27.35 38.40 -15.39
N GLN A 605 -26.83 39.01 -16.46
CA GLN A 605 -27.48 40.15 -17.10
C GLN A 605 -28.92 39.85 -17.56
N ASP A 606 -29.20 38.64 -18.03
CA ASP A 606 -30.55 38.23 -18.46
C ASP A 606 -31.48 38.06 -17.25
N GLN A 607 -30.95 37.51 -16.16
CA GLN A 607 -31.65 37.43 -14.87
C GLN A 607 -31.99 38.81 -14.31
N VAL A 608 -31.05 39.75 -14.35
CA VAL A 608 -31.29 41.13 -13.91
C VAL A 608 -32.37 41.80 -14.75
N ALA A 609 -32.33 41.62 -16.07
CA ALA A 609 -33.34 42.16 -16.98
C ALA A 609 -34.72 41.56 -16.70
N LEU A 610 -34.82 40.24 -16.46
CA LEU A 610 -36.06 39.55 -16.10
C LEU A 610 -36.66 40.12 -14.81
N ILE A 611 -35.86 40.27 -13.75
CA ILE A 611 -36.33 40.78 -12.45
C ILE A 611 -36.81 42.23 -12.59
N ASP A 612 -36.07 43.07 -13.32
CA ASP A 612 -36.45 44.46 -13.56
C ASP A 612 -37.74 44.60 -14.38
N GLU A 613 -37.90 43.84 -15.46
CA GLU A 613 -39.13 43.85 -16.25
C GLU A 613 -40.32 43.32 -15.43
N TYR A 614 -40.13 42.30 -14.60
CA TYR A 614 -41.17 41.81 -13.69
C TYR A 614 -41.60 42.88 -12.68
N ALA A 615 -40.63 43.57 -12.07
CA ALA A 615 -40.87 44.66 -11.13
C ALA A 615 -41.71 45.78 -11.76
N ARG A 616 -41.41 46.15 -13.01
CA ARG A 616 -42.09 47.24 -13.73
C ARG A 616 -43.44 46.82 -14.30
N GLN A 617 -43.52 45.67 -14.96
CA GLN A 617 -44.69 45.27 -15.73
C GLN A 617 -45.76 44.56 -14.89
N VAL A 618 -45.32 43.72 -13.95
CA VAL A 618 -46.23 42.86 -13.17
C VAL A 618 -46.45 43.43 -11.78
N LEU A 619 -45.39 43.69 -11.02
CA LEU A 619 -45.51 44.18 -9.65
C LEU A 619 -45.85 45.68 -9.59
N ARG A 620 -45.48 46.44 -10.62
CA ARG A 620 -45.64 47.90 -10.71
C ARG A 620 -45.01 48.64 -9.52
N VAL A 621 -43.85 48.16 -9.08
CA VAL A 621 -43.07 48.76 -7.98
C VAL A 621 -41.87 49.52 -8.53
N ASN A 622 -41.52 50.62 -7.86
CA ASN A 622 -40.44 51.52 -8.27
C ASN A 622 -39.24 51.49 -7.31
N GLU A 623 -39.30 50.71 -6.24
CA GLU A 623 -38.25 50.62 -5.22
C GLU A 623 -37.85 49.17 -4.99
N ALA A 624 -36.57 48.92 -4.77
CA ALA A 624 -36.02 47.60 -4.50
C ALA A 624 -34.95 47.63 -3.39
N HIS A 625 -34.97 46.58 -2.56
CA HIS A 625 -33.93 46.26 -1.59
C HIS A 625 -33.24 44.96 -2.03
N VAL A 626 -31.91 44.93 -2.04
CA VAL A 626 -31.12 43.73 -2.36
C VAL A 626 -30.28 43.33 -1.16
N TYR A 627 -30.42 42.07 -0.75
CA TYR A 627 -29.51 41.41 0.17
C TYR A 627 -28.70 40.36 -0.58
N TYR A 628 -27.39 40.38 -0.39
CA TYR A 628 -26.48 39.43 -1.02
C TYR A 628 -25.66 38.66 -0.01
N THR A 629 -25.27 37.45 -0.40
CA THR A 629 -24.43 36.53 0.38
C THR A 629 -23.41 35.87 -0.54
N THR A 630 -22.23 35.48 -0.05
CA THR A 630 -21.14 34.98 -0.92
C THR A 630 -20.70 33.55 -0.59
N GLY A 631 -21.38 32.89 0.35
CA GLY A 631 -21.00 31.58 0.87
C GLY A 631 -19.87 31.65 1.90
N GLU A 632 -19.55 30.48 2.46
CA GLU A 632 -18.55 30.31 3.52
C GLU A 632 -17.14 30.70 3.05
N ASP A 633 -16.44 31.51 3.84
CA ASP A 633 -15.06 31.97 3.59
C ASP A 633 -14.87 32.46 2.15
N SER A 634 -15.72 33.41 1.74
CA SER A 634 -15.74 34.02 0.42
C SER A 634 -16.05 35.51 0.53
N SER A 635 -15.79 36.25 -0.55
CA SER A 635 -16.09 37.66 -0.70
C SER A 635 -16.79 37.96 -2.04
N LEU A 636 -17.26 39.19 -2.21
CA LEU A 636 -17.93 39.61 -3.45
C LEU A 636 -16.99 39.60 -4.67
N ASP A 637 -15.69 39.83 -4.45
CA ASP A 637 -14.67 39.80 -5.49
C ASP A 637 -14.27 38.36 -5.89
N GLU A 638 -14.38 37.41 -4.96
CA GLU A 638 -14.08 35.99 -5.19
C GLU A 638 -15.25 35.23 -5.79
N ASP A 639 -16.47 35.61 -5.41
CA ASP A 639 -17.72 35.02 -5.91
C ASP A 639 -18.23 35.79 -7.13
N LEU A 640 -17.70 35.44 -8.31
CA LEU A 640 -18.04 36.08 -9.57
C LEU A 640 -19.54 36.02 -9.90
N TYR A 641 -20.24 34.95 -9.49
CA TYR A 641 -21.69 34.85 -9.69
C TYR A 641 -22.43 35.96 -8.94
N VAL A 642 -22.18 36.09 -7.64
CA VAL A 642 -22.84 37.12 -6.82
C VAL A 642 -22.35 38.51 -7.22
N GLY A 643 -21.05 38.65 -7.49
CA GLY A 643 -20.40 39.88 -7.93
C GLY A 643 -21.05 40.49 -9.17
N THR A 644 -21.17 39.74 -10.26
CA THR A 644 -21.79 40.29 -11.49
C THR A 644 -23.30 40.48 -11.36
N LEU A 645 -23.98 39.63 -10.58
CA LEU A 645 -25.41 39.78 -10.32
C LEU A 645 -25.72 41.09 -9.57
N VAL A 646 -25.01 41.35 -8.46
CA VAL A 646 -25.17 42.58 -7.66
C VAL A 646 -24.77 43.81 -8.48
N SER A 647 -23.69 43.72 -9.27
CA SER A 647 -23.27 44.81 -10.17
C SER A 647 -24.35 45.11 -11.21
N GLY A 648 -24.90 44.08 -11.85
CA GLY A 648 -25.98 44.22 -12.83
C GLY A 648 -27.25 44.81 -12.21
N LEU A 649 -27.65 44.36 -11.02
CA LEU A 649 -28.79 44.93 -10.29
C LEU A 649 -28.58 46.43 -10.01
N ARG A 650 -27.40 46.83 -9.51
CA ARG A 650 -27.06 48.25 -9.31
C ARG A 650 -27.15 49.05 -10.59
N GLN A 651 -26.58 48.55 -11.68
CA GLN A 651 -26.59 49.24 -12.97
C GLN A 651 -28.00 49.37 -13.56
N ARG A 652 -28.82 48.32 -13.48
CA ARG A 652 -30.14 48.27 -14.11
C ARG A 652 -31.21 49.01 -13.32
N PHE A 653 -31.22 48.87 -11.99
CA PHE A 653 -32.20 49.54 -11.15
C PHE A 653 -31.83 51.01 -10.90
N GLY A 654 -30.54 51.35 -10.88
CA GLY A 654 -30.07 52.71 -10.63
C GLY A 654 -30.59 53.24 -9.30
N SER A 655 -31.20 54.44 -9.31
CA SER A 655 -31.75 55.07 -8.11
C SER A 655 -32.96 54.35 -7.50
N ARG A 656 -33.57 53.39 -8.21
CA ARG A 656 -34.66 52.56 -7.66
C ARG A 656 -34.18 51.55 -6.63
N LEU A 657 -32.88 51.26 -6.61
CA LEU A 657 -32.28 50.34 -5.65
C LEU A 657 -31.84 51.12 -4.41
N THR A 658 -32.72 51.23 -3.42
CA THR A 658 -32.53 52.08 -2.23
C THR A 658 -31.72 51.41 -1.15
N LEU A 659 -31.62 50.08 -1.16
CA LEU A 659 -30.77 49.30 -0.26
C LEU A 659 -30.02 48.21 -1.01
N VAL A 660 -28.70 48.12 -0.78
CA VAL A 660 -27.87 46.98 -1.18
C VAL A 660 -26.94 46.64 -0.04
N GLN A 661 -27.13 45.47 0.57
CA GLN A 661 -26.40 45.10 1.79
C GLN A 661 -25.95 43.64 1.76
N GLU A 662 -24.73 43.39 2.26
CA GLU A 662 -24.30 42.02 2.60
C GLU A 662 -25.12 41.53 3.79
N TRP A 663 -25.75 40.38 3.65
CA TRP A 663 -26.49 39.73 4.72
C TRP A 663 -25.72 38.51 5.24
N ARG A 664 -25.75 38.28 6.56
CA ARG A 664 -25.11 37.11 7.19
C ARG A 664 -26.12 36.31 7.99
N VAL A 665 -25.93 34.99 7.99
CA VAL A 665 -26.76 34.05 8.76
C VAL A 665 -26.86 34.48 10.22
N GLY A 666 -28.09 34.55 10.73
CA GLY A 666 -28.40 35.00 12.10
C GLY A 666 -28.73 36.49 12.22
N GLN A 667 -28.51 37.30 11.18
CA GLN A 667 -29.02 38.68 11.15
C GLN A 667 -30.54 38.71 10.94
N ARG A 668 -31.22 39.52 11.74
CA ARG A 668 -32.67 39.73 11.65
C ARG A 668 -33.02 40.64 10.48
N LEU A 669 -34.18 40.41 9.87
CA LEU A 669 -34.69 41.21 8.75
C LEU A 669 -36.01 41.92 9.12
N THR A 670 -36.18 42.29 10.39
CA THR A 670 -37.42 42.92 10.89
C THR A 670 -37.74 44.26 10.24
N GLN A 671 -36.73 44.93 9.67
CA GLN A 671 -36.91 46.18 8.91
C GLN A 671 -37.63 45.97 7.57
N GLU A 672 -37.67 44.74 7.06
CA GLU A 672 -38.35 44.38 5.81
C GLU A 672 -39.81 43.96 6.02
N CYS A 673 -40.29 43.90 7.27
CA CYS A 673 -41.66 43.49 7.56
C CYS A 673 -42.66 44.52 7.03
N GLY A 674 -43.57 44.09 6.14
CA GLY A 674 -44.52 44.96 5.47
C GLY A 674 -43.92 45.83 4.37
N TYR A 675 -42.66 45.61 3.97
CA TYR A 675 -42.06 46.32 2.85
C TYR A 675 -42.85 46.05 1.56
N SER A 676 -43.28 47.12 0.89
CA SER A 676 -44.15 47.08 -0.30
C SER A 676 -43.40 47.11 -1.62
N GLY A 677 -42.09 47.39 -1.60
CA GLY A 677 -41.22 47.31 -2.76
C GLY A 677 -40.77 45.88 -3.06
N LEU A 678 -39.82 45.76 -3.98
CA LEU A 678 -39.21 44.48 -4.34
C LEU A 678 -38.06 44.14 -3.39
N LEU A 679 -38.17 43.02 -2.67
CA LEU A 679 -37.07 42.46 -1.89
C LEU A 679 -36.38 41.35 -2.70
N VAL A 680 -35.10 41.52 -2.99
CA VAL A 680 -34.30 40.57 -3.78
C VAL A 680 -33.27 39.87 -2.89
N PHE A 681 -33.27 38.53 -2.94
CA PHE A 681 -32.16 37.71 -2.46
C PHE A 681 -31.22 37.39 -3.62
N ALA A 682 -30.01 37.95 -3.60
CA ALA A 682 -28.98 37.79 -4.62
C ALA A 682 -27.73 37.15 -4.00
N GLY A 683 -27.77 35.85 -3.74
CA GLY A 683 -26.78 35.18 -2.89
C GLY A 683 -26.57 33.72 -3.24
N ARG A 684 -26.10 32.92 -2.28
CA ARG A 684 -25.92 31.48 -2.46
C ARG A 684 -27.03 30.71 -1.74
N TRP A 685 -27.51 29.68 -2.42
CA TRP A 685 -28.55 28.76 -1.94
C TRP A 685 -28.36 28.24 -0.51
N SER A 686 -27.11 28.03 -0.08
CA SER A 686 -26.77 27.51 1.25
C SER A 686 -27.15 28.47 2.38
N GLU A 687 -27.31 29.76 2.09
CA GLU A 687 -27.63 30.79 3.06
C GLU A 687 -29.12 31.21 2.99
N PHE A 688 -29.85 30.73 1.98
CA PHE A 688 -31.24 31.10 1.73
C PHE A 688 -32.19 30.62 2.84
N ASP A 689 -31.95 29.45 3.43
CA ASP A 689 -32.75 28.97 4.59
C ASP A 689 -32.66 29.97 5.76
N GLY A 690 -31.44 30.42 6.05
CA GLY A 690 -31.19 31.43 7.06
C GLY A 690 -31.90 32.74 6.73
N PHE A 691 -31.90 33.14 5.46
CA PHE A 691 -32.55 34.35 5.00
C PHE A 691 -34.07 34.30 5.22
N LEU A 692 -34.72 33.18 4.85
CA LEU A 692 -36.14 32.96 5.14
C LEU A 692 -36.42 32.97 6.64
N ARG A 693 -35.56 32.36 7.47
CA ARG A 693 -35.69 32.41 8.93
C ARG A 693 -35.55 33.83 9.49
N GLY A 694 -34.69 34.66 8.90
CA GLY A 694 -34.57 36.08 9.22
C GLY A 694 -35.87 36.86 8.98
N LEU A 695 -36.64 36.46 7.95
CA LEU A 695 -37.96 37.01 7.64
C LEU A 695 -39.11 36.38 8.45
N LYS A 696 -38.92 35.19 9.03
CA LYS A 696 -39.93 34.51 9.86
C LYS A 696 -40.40 35.38 11.03
N GLU A 697 -39.53 36.23 11.58
CA GLU A 697 -39.86 37.15 12.67
C GLU A 697 -40.95 38.18 12.29
N CYS A 698 -41.22 38.39 10.99
CA CYS A 698 -42.31 39.26 10.54
C CYS A 698 -43.71 38.71 10.82
N GLY A 699 -43.84 37.44 11.22
CA GLY A 699 -45.11 36.81 11.54
C GLY A 699 -46.15 36.98 10.41
N PRO A 700 -47.31 37.63 10.66
CA PRO A 700 -48.35 37.82 9.64
C PRO A 700 -48.04 38.94 8.62
N ASN A 701 -46.95 39.70 8.77
CA ASN A 701 -46.65 40.85 7.92
C ASN A 701 -45.29 40.72 7.17
N PRO A 702 -45.10 39.68 6.33
CA PRO A 702 -43.89 39.53 5.53
C PRO A 702 -43.79 40.61 4.42
N PRO A 703 -42.61 40.78 3.78
CA PRO A 703 -42.49 41.63 2.60
C PRO A 703 -43.44 41.18 1.48
N ALA A 704 -44.02 42.14 0.76
CA ALA A 704 -45.05 41.86 -0.25
C ALA A 704 -44.51 41.10 -1.47
N HIS A 705 -43.26 41.36 -1.84
CA HIS A 705 -42.62 40.84 -3.05
C HIS A 705 -41.21 40.34 -2.78
N LEU A 706 -41.07 39.05 -2.45
CA LEU A 706 -39.78 38.38 -2.32
C LEU A 706 -39.41 37.67 -3.63
N VAL A 707 -38.30 38.08 -4.23
CA VAL A 707 -37.70 37.45 -5.42
C VAL A 707 -36.32 36.91 -5.11
N GLY A 708 -36.13 35.61 -5.25
CA GLY A 708 -34.83 34.95 -5.19
C GLY A 708 -34.15 34.86 -6.56
N ASP A 709 -32.83 34.89 -6.55
CA ASP A 709 -32.03 34.59 -7.73
C ASP A 709 -32.09 33.11 -8.16
N ASP A 710 -31.36 32.73 -9.21
CA ASP A 710 -31.37 31.36 -9.73
C ASP A 710 -30.70 30.35 -8.81
N SER A 711 -29.85 30.79 -7.88
CA SER A 711 -29.24 29.88 -6.91
C SER A 711 -30.31 29.24 -6.00
N VAL A 712 -31.40 29.96 -5.71
CA VAL A 712 -32.52 29.47 -4.89
C VAL A 712 -33.13 28.19 -5.46
N ASN A 713 -33.00 27.93 -6.77
CA ASN A 713 -33.46 26.67 -7.36
C ASN A 713 -32.84 25.44 -6.69
N ARG A 714 -31.60 25.51 -6.20
CA ARG A 714 -30.91 24.40 -5.50
C ARG A 714 -31.54 24.12 -4.14
N TYR A 715 -31.92 25.17 -3.42
CA TYR A 715 -32.67 25.05 -2.18
C TYR A 715 -34.05 24.45 -2.43
N MET A 716 -34.73 24.91 -3.50
CA MET A 716 -36.06 24.42 -3.87
C MET A 716 -36.07 22.97 -4.37
N ALA A 717 -34.93 22.47 -4.85
CA ALA A 717 -34.74 21.08 -5.23
C ALA A 717 -34.50 20.14 -4.03
N ASN A 718 -34.30 20.67 -2.81
CA ASN A 718 -34.02 19.88 -1.60
C ASN A 718 -35.27 19.73 -0.70
N PRO A 719 -35.93 18.56 -0.68
CA PRO A 719 -37.15 18.36 0.12
C PRO A 719 -36.90 18.49 1.62
N GLY A 720 -35.73 18.06 2.10
CA GLY A 720 -35.38 18.09 3.53
C GLY A 720 -35.22 19.52 4.05
N LEU A 721 -34.53 20.37 3.29
CA LEU A 721 -34.41 21.80 3.63
C LEU A 721 -35.78 22.49 3.60
N ARG A 722 -36.57 22.25 2.55
CA ARG A 722 -37.91 22.82 2.38
C ARG A 722 -38.86 22.45 3.51
N ALA A 723 -38.85 21.20 3.96
CA ALA A 723 -39.71 20.75 5.07
C ALA A 723 -39.46 21.53 6.38
N SER A 724 -38.26 22.07 6.56
CA SER A 724 -37.87 22.86 7.73
C SER A 724 -38.05 24.38 7.56
N ALA A 725 -38.47 24.83 6.37
CA ALA A 725 -38.62 26.24 6.03
C ALA A 725 -39.79 26.91 6.78
N PRO A 726 -39.78 28.25 6.92
CA PRO A 726 -40.95 28.99 7.37
C PRO A 726 -42.12 28.86 6.38
N GLY A 727 -43.25 28.30 6.82
CA GLY A 727 -44.38 27.95 5.94
C GLY A 727 -45.27 29.11 5.46
N ASN A 728 -45.02 30.35 5.89
CA ASN A 728 -45.86 31.53 5.60
C ASN A 728 -45.29 32.48 4.53
N LEU A 729 -44.19 32.12 3.87
CA LEU A 729 -43.51 32.99 2.92
C LEU A 729 -43.66 32.46 1.48
N PRO A 730 -44.45 33.11 0.61
CA PRO A 730 -44.42 32.80 -0.82
C PRO A 730 -43.08 33.27 -1.39
N VAL A 731 -42.46 32.40 -2.20
CA VAL A 731 -41.17 32.70 -2.84
C VAL A 731 -41.36 32.66 -4.34
N THR A 732 -41.02 33.76 -5.01
CA THR A 732 -40.77 33.78 -6.45
C THR A 732 -39.27 33.68 -6.66
N TYR A 733 -38.80 32.85 -7.58
CA TYR A 733 -37.37 32.71 -7.85
C TYR A 733 -37.10 32.49 -9.34
N VAL A 734 -35.87 32.77 -9.75
CA VAL A 734 -35.44 32.63 -11.14
C VAL A 734 -35.15 31.16 -11.48
N SER A 735 -35.62 30.73 -12.63
CA SER A 735 -35.34 29.42 -13.24
C SER A 735 -34.78 29.61 -14.65
N LYS A 736 -33.69 28.93 -14.97
CA LYS A 736 -33.00 29.01 -16.27
C LYS A 736 -33.31 27.82 -17.18
N ALA A 737 -34.20 26.93 -16.77
CA ALA A 737 -34.75 25.86 -17.61
C ALA A 737 -36.20 25.47 -17.20
N ALA A 738 -37.08 26.45 -16.98
CA ALA A 738 -38.48 26.21 -16.60
C ALA A 738 -39.27 25.35 -17.60
N LEU A 739 -38.83 25.29 -18.87
CA LEU A 739 -39.40 24.43 -19.91
C LEU A 739 -39.17 22.92 -19.67
N ALA A 740 -38.31 22.57 -18.71
CA ALA A 740 -38.01 21.20 -18.35
C ALA A 740 -38.75 20.72 -17.09
N THR A 741 -39.69 21.48 -16.53
CA THR A 741 -40.54 20.99 -15.42
C THR A 741 -41.42 19.82 -15.87
N CYS A 742 -41.85 18.95 -14.95
CA CYS A 742 -42.65 17.79 -15.33
C CYS A 742 -43.97 18.20 -16.00
N ALA A 743 -44.64 19.24 -15.51
CA ALA A 743 -45.79 19.83 -16.21
C ALA A 743 -45.45 20.30 -17.63
N ALA A 744 -44.40 21.12 -17.80
CA ALA A 744 -44.00 21.63 -19.12
C ALA A 744 -43.62 20.50 -20.10
N LEU A 745 -42.91 19.48 -19.63
CA LEU A 745 -42.54 18.32 -20.45
C LEU A 745 -43.76 17.51 -20.91
N ARG A 746 -44.77 17.32 -20.04
CA ARG A 746 -46.03 16.64 -20.41
C ARG A 746 -46.78 17.46 -21.46
N THR A 747 -46.90 18.78 -21.27
CA THR A 747 -47.52 19.69 -22.24
C THR A 747 -46.78 19.66 -23.58
N ALA A 748 -45.45 19.72 -23.56
CA ALA A 748 -44.63 19.68 -24.78
C ALA A 748 -44.82 18.36 -25.55
N ARG A 749 -44.89 17.23 -24.85
CA ARG A 749 -45.20 15.93 -25.46
C ARG A 749 -46.60 15.94 -26.11
N ASP A 750 -47.60 16.49 -25.44
CA ASP A 750 -48.96 16.57 -25.97
C ASP A 750 -49.04 17.50 -27.20
N GLN A 751 -48.16 18.50 -27.26
CA GLN A 751 -47.94 19.39 -28.41
C GLN A 751 -47.01 18.78 -29.50
N ARG A 752 -46.59 17.52 -29.34
CA ARG A 752 -45.69 16.80 -30.26
C ARG A 752 -44.31 17.44 -30.44
N ASP A 753 -43.76 18.01 -29.36
CA ASP A 753 -42.34 18.33 -29.27
C ASP A 753 -41.54 17.03 -29.05
N ASP A 754 -40.92 16.52 -30.12
CA ASP A 754 -40.18 15.26 -30.09
C ASP A 754 -38.97 15.30 -29.14
N VAL A 755 -38.32 16.46 -28.99
CA VAL A 755 -37.11 16.60 -28.14
C VAL A 755 -37.50 16.47 -26.68
N ARG A 756 -38.48 17.27 -26.22
CA ARG A 756 -38.94 17.24 -24.83
C ARG A 756 -39.74 15.97 -24.52
N GLY A 757 -40.52 15.48 -25.48
CA GLY A 757 -41.27 14.22 -25.36
C GLY A 757 -40.36 13.01 -25.18
N SER A 758 -39.26 12.93 -25.94
CA SER A 758 -38.26 11.86 -25.78
C SER A 758 -37.50 11.98 -24.47
N PHE A 759 -37.11 13.20 -24.08
CA PHE A 759 -36.47 13.41 -22.78
C PHE A 759 -37.37 12.95 -21.62
N LEU A 760 -38.66 13.29 -21.67
CA LEU A 760 -39.64 12.86 -20.68
C LEU A 760 -39.73 11.33 -20.59
N SER A 761 -39.74 10.62 -21.72
CA SER A 761 -39.81 9.15 -21.72
C SER A 761 -38.57 8.51 -21.09
N TRP A 762 -37.39 9.09 -21.31
CA TRP A 762 -36.14 8.61 -20.69
C TRP A 762 -36.12 8.81 -19.19
N VAL A 763 -36.45 10.00 -18.69
CA VAL A 763 -36.42 10.25 -17.23
C VAL A 763 -37.51 9.49 -16.48
N GLN A 764 -38.56 9.02 -17.17
CA GLN A 764 -39.62 8.16 -16.63
C GLN A 764 -39.25 6.67 -16.58
N ALA A 765 -38.16 6.24 -17.23
CA ALA A 765 -37.77 4.84 -17.35
C ALA A 765 -37.31 4.24 -16.00
N ASP A 766 -37.72 3.00 -15.71
CA ASP A 766 -37.40 2.29 -14.46
C ASP A 766 -35.92 1.95 -14.28
N ASP A 767 -35.19 1.81 -15.38
CA ASP A 767 -33.81 1.33 -15.40
C ASP A 767 -32.77 2.45 -15.50
N LEU A 768 -33.20 3.71 -15.55
CA LEU A 768 -32.32 4.88 -15.59
C LEU A 768 -32.06 5.46 -14.19
N LEU A 769 -33.05 6.15 -13.62
CA LEU A 769 -32.94 6.85 -12.32
C LEU A 769 -33.73 6.10 -11.24
N SER A 770 -33.24 6.17 -9.99
CA SER A 770 -33.93 5.60 -8.84
C SER A 770 -34.24 6.68 -7.79
N PRO A 771 -35.53 7.01 -7.55
CA PRO A 771 -36.69 6.61 -8.36
C PRO A 771 -36.69 7.28 -9.75
N PRO A 772 -37.52 6.84 -10.70
CA PRO A 772 -37.77 7.58 -11.95
C PRO A 772 -38.39 8.97 -11.70
N ARG A 773 -38.28 9.88 -12.66
CA ARG A 773 -38.79 11.26 -12.57
C ARG A 773 -40.12 11.41 -13.31
N CYS A 774 -40.91 12.41 -12.92
CA CYS A 774 -42.13 12.83 -13.62
C CYS A 774 -43.19 11.73 -13.88
N ARG A 775 -43.33 10.73 -12.99
CA ARG A 775 -44.41 9.74 -13.05
C ARG A 775 -45.78 10.34 -12.67
N ALA A 776 -46.85 9.56 -12.76
CA ALA A 776 -48.20 10.00 -12.41
C ALA A 776 -48.51 9.86 -10.90
N GLU A 777 -47.97 8.84 -10.23
CA GLU A 777 -48.13 8.59 -8.80
C GLU A 777 -46.79 8.82 -8.06
N GLY A 778 -46.80 9.58 -6.96
CA GLY A 778 -45.61 9.79 -6.11
C GLY A 778 -44.42 10.41 -6.86
N SER A 779 -44.67 11.33 -7.79
CA SER A 779 -43.67 11.76 -8.76
C SER A 779 -42.57 12.62 -8.17
N VAL A 780 -41.33 12.13 -8.20
CA VAL A 780 -40.18 12.99 -7.94
C VAL A 780 -40.01 13.94 -9.14
N PRO A 781 -39.99 15.27 -8.92
CA PRO A 781 -39.83 16.24 -10.00
C PRO A 781 -38.47 16.09 -10.66
N VAL A 782 -38.38 16.45 -11.93
CA VAL A 782 -37.09 16.60 -12.60
C VAL A 782 -36.48 17.94 -12.22
N GLY A 783 -35.21 17.92 -11.81
CA GLY A 783 -34.47 19.12 -11.49
C GLY A 783 -34.09 19.91 -12.74
N GLU A 784 -34.01 21.23 -12.62
CA GLU A 784 -33.68 22.13 -13.73
C GLU A 784 -32.35 21.74 -14.39
N ARG A 785 -31.34 21.41 -13.57
CA ARG A 785 -29.96 21.14 -14.01
C ARG A 785 -29.82 19.86 -14.81
N VAL A 786 -30.76 18.92 -14.65
CA VAL A 786 -30.83 17.68 -15.44
C VAL A 786 -30.93 18.03 -16.92
N SER A 787 -31.79 18.99 -17.28
CA SER A 787 -31.98 19.40 -18.68
C SER A 787 -30.78 20.17 -19.24
N LEU A 788 -30.18 21.06 -18.44
CA LEU A 788 -29.02 21.86 -18.84
C LEU A 788 -27.79 20.98 -19.11
N ALA A 789 -27.54 19.99 -18.24
CA ALA A 789 -26.43 19.05 -18.42
C ALA A 789 -26.69 18.05 -19.57
N TYR A 790 -27.94 17.61 -19.74
CA TYR A 790 -28.35 16.80 -20.88
C TYR A 790 -28.13 17.52 -22.21
N ASP A 791 -28.56 18.79 -22.31
CA ASP A 791 -28.37 19.62 -23.50
C ASP A 791 -26.87 19.82 -23.79
N ALA A 792 -26.07 20.14 -22.76
CA ALA A 792 -24.62 20.28 -22.89
C ALA A 792 -23.95 19.02 -23.44
N ALA A 793 -24.24 17.85 -22.88
CA ALA A 793 -23.67 16.58 -23.33
C ALA A 793 -24.10 16.26 -24.77
N THR A 794 -25.38 16.45 -25.08
CA THR A 794 -25.96 16.13 -26.40
C THR A 794 -25.43 17.05 -27.50
N MET A 795 -25.16 18.33 -27.20
CA MET A 795 -24.52 19.25 -28.15
C MET A 795 -23.13 18.76 -28.59
N VAL A 796 -22.32 18.26 -27.65
CA VAL A 796 -20.99 17.71 -27.98
C VAL A 796 -21.13 16.43 -28.80
N VAL A 797 -22.04 15.54 -28.41
CA VAL A 797 -22.30 14.28 -29.12
C VAL A 797 -22.72 14.55 -30.57
N ARG A 798 -23.68 15.45 -30.82
CA ARG A 798 -24.13 15.82 -32.17
C ARG A 798 -23.03 16.45 -33.02
N ALA A 799 -22.14 17.23 -32.42
CA ALA A 799 -20.98 17.77 -33.10
C ALA A 799 -20.03 16.66 -33.57
N VAL A 800 -19.77 15.67 -32.71
CA VAL A 800 -18.96 14.50 -33.07
C VAL A 800 -19.62 13.67 -34.16
N GLU A 801 -20.93 13.40 -34.08
CA GLU A 801 -21.66 12.64 -35.09
C GLU A 801 -21.62 13.34 -36.46
N SER A 802 -21.78 14.66 -36.49
CA SER A 802 -21.67 15.45 -37.72
C SER A 802 -20.26 15.41 -38.32
N LEU A 803 -19.22 15.50 -37.50
CA LEU A 803 -17.83 15.36 -37.94
C LEU A 803 -17.56 13.94 -38.45
N ALA A 804 -17.99 12.93 -37.72
CA ALA A 804 -17.84 11.52 -38.09
C ALA A 804 -18.54 11.20 -39.41
N ALA A 805 -19.75 11.72 -39.63
CA ALA A 805 -20.49 11.55 -40.88
C ALA A 805 -19.74 12.13 -42.08
N ARG A 806 -19.13 13.32 -41.93
CA ARG A 806 -18.32 13.95 -43.00
C ARG A 806 -17.04 13.19 -43.28
N LEU A 807 -16.34 12.73 -42.24
CA LEU A 807 -15.07 12.00 -42.39
C LEU A 807 -15.24 10.60 -42.97
N ARG A 808 -16.37 9.94 -42.71
CA ARG A 808 -16.65 8.56 -43.15
C ARG A 808 -17.24 8.41 -44.54
N HIS A 809 -17.51 9.51 -45.25
CA HIS A 809 -18.14 9.46 -46.57
C HIS A 809 -17.38 8.53 -47.55
N ALA A 810 -16.09 8.28 -47.32
CA ALA A 810 -15.27 7.37 -48.13
C ALA A 810 -15.39 5.86 -47.78
N ASN A 811 -15.69 5.47 -46.52
CA ASN A 811 -15.69 4.05 -46.11
C ASN A 811 -16.49 3.77 -44.81
N PRO A 812 -17.82 3.56 -44.88
CA PRO A 812 -18.68 3.45 -43.70
C PRO A 812 -18.48 2.17 -42.87
N ARG A 813 -17.76 1.16 -43.39
CA ARG A 813 -17.51 -0.11 -42.70
C ARG A 813 -16.20 -0.13 -41.90
N GLU A 814 -15.41 0.93 -41.97
CA GLU A 814 -14.13 1.03 -41.27
C GLU A 814 -14.32 1.31 -39.78
N ALA A 815 -13.41 0.79 -38.95
CA ALA A 815 -13.36 1.12 -37.53
C ALA A 815 -13.12 2.62 -37.34
N TRP A 816 -13.76 3.21 -36.34
CA TRP A 816 -13.56 4.61 -36.00
C TRP A 816 -12.15 4.84 -35.50
N ASN A 817 -11.44 5.82 -36.07
CA ASN A 817 -10.20 6.33 -35.49
C ASN A 817 -10.52 7.47 -34.51
N PRO A 818 -10.32 7.29 -33.19
CA PRO A 818 -10.61 8.33 -32.20
C PRO A 818 -9.84 9.63 -32.43
N ARG A 819 -8.66 9.56 -33.07
CA ARG A 819 -7.82 10.73 -33.38
C ARG A 819 -8.25 11.50 -34.64
N ALA A 820 -9.28 11.03 -35.34
CA ALA A 820 -9.80 11.71 -36.53
C ALA A 820 -10.52 13.02 -36.19
N VAL A 821 -10.96 13.17 -34.93
CA VAL A 821 -11.48 14.42 -34.37
C VAL A 821 -10.62 14.81 -33.17
N ASN A 822 -10.50 16.11 -32.93
CA ASN A 822 -9.84 16.65 -31.76
C ASN A 822 -10.80 17.58 -31.00
N PRO A 823 -10.56 17.85 -29.71
CA PRO A 823 -11.49 18.62 -28.88
C PRO A 823 -11.81 20.01 -29.44
N VAL A 824 -10.80 20.74 -29.94
CA VAL A 824 -10.99 22.08 -30.52
C VAL A 824 -11.90 22.04 -31.75
N GLY A 825 -11.71 21.07 -32.64
CA GLY A 825 -12.57 20.88 -33.81
C GLY A 825 -14.02 20.56 -33.44
N VAL A 826 -14.23 19.81 -32.36
CA VAL A 826 -15.58 19.54 -31.81
C VAL A 826 -16.21 20.83 -31.29
N HIS A 827 -15.48 21.68 -30.56
CA HIS A 827 -15.96 22.98 -30.11
C HIS A 827 -16.34 23.90 -31.28
N THR A 828 -15.51 23.99 -32.32
CA THR A 828 -15.82 24.75 -33.52
C THR A 828 -17.09 24.24 -34.19
N GLU A 829 -17.29 22.92 -34.23
CA GLU A 829 -18.50 22.33 -34.79
C GLU A 829 -19.75 22.63 -33.95
N VAL A 830 -19.65 22.63 -32.61
CA VAL A 830 -20.74 23.06 -31.73
C VAL A 830 -21.14 24.51 -32.04
N LEU A 831 -20.17 25.42 -32.16
CA LEU A 831 -20.46 26.81 -32.53
C LEU A 831 -21.11 26.90 -33.93
N ARG A 832 -20.54 26.21 -34.92
CA ARG A 832 -21.03 26.21 -36.30
C ARG A 832 -22.49 25.75 -36.41
N GLN A 833 -22.86 24.70 -35.69
CA GLN A 833 -24.23 24.16 -35.71
C GLN A 833 -25.24 25.11 -35.05
N ASN A 834 -24.79 25.88 -34.05
CA ASN A 834 -25.68 26.59 -33.13
C ASN A 834 -25.66 28.11 -33.28
N ALA A 835 -24.85 28.68 -34.17
CA ALA A 835 -24.78 30.12 -34.37
C ALA A 835 -25.99 30.70 -35.12
N GLU A 836 -26.43 30.03 -36.19
CA GLU A 836 -27.52 30.53 -37.05
C GLU A 836 -28.90 30.19 -36.48
N ASN A 837 -29.22 28.90 -36.38
CA ASN A 837 -30.55 28.41 -35.99
C ASN A 837 -30.69 28.12 -34.50
N GLY A 838 -29.58 28.08 -33.75
CA GLY A 838 -29.56 27.62 -32.36
C GLY A 838 -29.77 26.11 -32.22
N TYR A 839 -29.46 25.61 -31.01
CA TYR A 839 -29.74 24.24 -30.60
C TYR A 839 -31.12 24.18 -29.91
N PRO A 840 -32.11 23.45 -30.46
CA PRO A 840 -33.40 23.27 -29.81
C PRO A 840 -33.28 22.22 -28.71
N GLY A 841 -32.89 22.67 -27.52
CA GLY A 841 -32.68 21.84 -26.34
C GLY A 841 -33.93 21.65 -25.49
N VAL A 842 -33.85 20.70 -24.55
CA VAL A 842 -34.89 20.47 -23.55
C VAL A 842 -35.11 21.73 -22.72
N SER A 843 -34.01 22.42 -22.36
CA SER A 843 -34.02 23.66 -21.58
C SER A 843 -34.47 24.90 -22.37
N GLY A 844 -34.70 24.77 -23.68
CA GLY A 844 -34.99 25.90 -24.57
C GLY A 844 -33.99 26.04 -25.72
N LEU A 845 -34.18 27.06 -26.55
CA LEU A 845 -33.27 27.36 -27.65
C LEU A 845 -31.94 27.93 -27.11
N ILE A 846 -30.82 27.32 -27.48
CA ILE A 846 -29.47 27.76 -27.09
C ILE A 846 -28.73 28.24 -28.34
N ARG A 847 -28.40 29.53 -28.39
CA ARG A 847 -27.71 30.14 -29.53
C ARG A 847 -26.55 31.00 -29.04
N PHE A 848 -25.41 30.91 -29.72
CA PHE A 848 -24.21 31.70 -29.42
C PHE A 848 -23.97 32.75 -30.50
N ALA A 849 -23.47 33.92 -30.10
CA ALA A 849 -22.90 34.86 -31.05
C ALA A 849 -21.47 34.39 -31.45
N PRO A 850 -20.98 34.70 -32.66
CA PRO A 850 -19.69 34.21 -33.15
C PRO A 850 -18.48 34.47 -32.23
N ASP A 851 -18.50 35.56 -31.46
CA ASP A 851 -17.41 35.97 -30.57
C ASP A 851 -17.75 35.85 -29.07
N SER A 852 -18.89 35.22 -28.73
CA SER A 852 -19.36 35.09 -27.35
C SER A 852 -19.49 33.63 -26.95
N GLY A 853 -18.99 33.31 -25.76
CA GLY A 853 -19.28 32.03 -25.09
C GLY A 853 -20.58 32.05 -24.29
N GLU A 854 -21.35 33.14 -24.33
CA GLU A 854 -22.64 33.24 -23.62
C GLU A 854 -23.83 33.07 -24.56
N PRO A 855 -24.91 32.42 -24.09
CA PRO A 855 -26.09 32.21 -24.90
C PRO A 855 -26.88 33.53 -25.05
N VAL A 856 -27.44 33.76 -26.23
CA VAL A 856 -28.20 34.97 -26.56
C VAL A 856 -29.69 34.67 -26.52
N ALA A 857 -30.45 35.48 -25.77
CA ALA A 857 -31.91 35.40 -25.67
C ALA A 857 -32.41 34.00 -25.26
N LYS A 858 -31.66 33.29 -24.42
CA LYS A 858 -32.08 32.00 -23.87
C LYS A 858 -33.31 32.21 -22.98
N ARG A 859 -34.25 31.25 -23.03
CA ARG A 859 -35.42 31.25 -22.15
C ARG A 859 -35.01 31.30 -20.68
N ILE A 860 -35.58 32.26 -19.94
CA ILE A 860 -35.44 32.40 -18.49
C ILE A 860 -36.78 32.82 -17.89
N SER A 861 -37.09 32.31 -16.70
CA SER A 861 -38.42 32.45 -16.11
C SER A 861 -38.39 32.74 -14.62
N LEU A 862 -39.39 33.45 -14.12
CA LEU A 862 -39.73 33.51 -12.70
C LEU A 862 -40.78 32.44 -12.43
N VAL A 863 -40.50 31.59 -11.45
CA VAL A 863 -41.42 30.58 -10.95
C VAL A 863 -41.80 30.90 -9.50
N ARG A 864 -43.02 30.57 -9.10
CA ARG A 864 -43.55 30.88 -7.77
C ARG A 864 -43.97 29.62 -7.05
N VAL A 865 -43.64 29.57 -5.76
CA VAL A 865 -44.17 28.60 -4.79
C VAL A 865 -44.92 29.36 -3.72
N ALA A 866 -46.15 28.94 -3.45
CA ALA A 866 -47.00 29.58 -2.43
C ALA A 866 -46.55 29.27 -1.00
N GLN A 867 -46.09 28.03 -0.77
CA GLN A 867 -45.58 27.55 0.51
C GLN A 867 -44.32 26.71 0.28
N VAL A 868 -43.17 27.17 0.78
CA VAL A 868 -41.88 26.49 0.58
C VAL A 868 -41.91 25.04 1.12
N THR A 869 -42.62 24.81 2.22
CA THR A 869 -42.78 23.51 2.89
C THR A 869 -43.61 22.50 2.09
N ASP A 870 -44.44 22.95 1.15
CA ASP A 870 -45.22 22.06 0.28
C ASP A 870 -44.32 21.55 -0.84
N VAL A 871 -43.74 20.36 -0.65
CA VAL A 871 -42.81 19.72 -1.58
C VAL A 871 -43.49 19.00 -2.74
N ASP A 872 -44.80 18.75 -2.64
CA ASP A 872 -45.57 17.98 -3.62
C ASP A 872 -46.15 18.89 -4.72
N THR A 873 -46.42 20.16 -4.40
CA THR A 873 -46.85 21.15 -5.40
C THR A 873 -45.68 21.64 -6.26
N GLU A 874 -45.79 21.47 -7.58
CA GLU A 874 -44.81 21.98 -8.54
C GLU A 874 -44.80 23.53 -8.56
N PRO A 875 -43.63 24.17 -8.70
CA PRO A 875 -43.53 25.61 -8.93
C PRO A 875 -44.25 26.04 -10.21
N VAL A 876 -44.97 27.17 -10.15
CA VAL A 876 -45.73 27.69 -11.29
C VAL A 876 -44.95 28.82 -11.97
N GLU A 877 -44.80 28.77 -13.29
CA GLU A 877 -44.24 29.90 -14.05
C GLU A 877 -45.17 31.11 -13.96
N VAL A 878 -44.65 32.28 -13.62
CA VAL A 878 -45.44 33.53 -13.50
C VAL A 878 -45.00 34.62 -14.47
N PHE A 879 -43.78 34.56 -14.97
CA PHE A 879 -43.22 35.52 -15.90
C PHE A 879 -42.00 34.94 -16.60
N HIS A 880 -41.73 35.35 -17.83
CA HIS A 880 -40.60 34.83 -18.59
C HIS A 880 -40.08 35.82 -19.63
N CYS A 881 -38.83 35.63 -20.05
CA CYS A 881 -38.18 36.33 -21.15
C CYS A 881 -37.40 35.33 -22.03
N GLY A 882 -37.04 35.75 -23.25
CA GLY A 882 -36.21 34.94 -24.15
C GLY A 882 -36.98 33.85 -24.92
N THR A 883 -36.26 33.17 -25.81
CA THR A 883 -36.84 32.28 -26.82
C THR A 883 -36.97 30.85 -26.33
N ALA A 884 -38.20 30.31 -26.36
CA ALA A 884 -38.46 28.90 -26.09
C ALA A 884 -38.19 28.01 -27.32
N ALA A 885 -38.66 28.44 -28.50
CA ALA A 885 -38.47 27.77 -29.79
C ALA A 885 -38.43 28.73 -30.99
N ASP A 886 -39.24 29.81 -31.01
CA ASP A 886 -39.35 30.79 -32.11
C ASP A 886 -38.82 32.18 -31.71
N GLU A 887 -38.20 32.93 -32.63
CA GLU A 887 -37.76 34.32 -32.41
C GLU A 887 -38.91 35.27 -32.03
N ALA A 888 -40.16 34.95 -32.40
CA ALA A 888 -41.34 35.71 -31.99
C ALA A 888 -41.56 35.74 -30.46
N ASP A 889 -40.99 34.78 -29.72
CA ASP A 889 -41.09 34.65 -28.26
C ASP A 889 -40.06 35.47 -27.47
N ARG A 890 -39.20 36.26 -28.12
CA ARG A 890 -38.12 37.01 -27.43
C ARG A 890 -38.58 38.01 -26.37
N ARG A 891 -39.85 38.44 -26.36
CA ARG A 891 -40.34 39.49 -25.46
C ARG A 891 -40.63 38.94 -24.07
N CYS A 892 -40.37 39.75 -23.04
CA CYS A 892 -40.80 39.43 -21.68
C CYS A 892 -42.32 39.52 -21.56
N ARG A 893 -42.96 38.48 -20.98
CA ARG A 893 -44.41 38.39 -20.82
C ARG A 893 -44.80 37.59 -19.57
N PRO A 894 -45.99 37.84 -18.98
CA PRO A 894 -46.62 36.93 -18.04
C PRO A 894 -46.82 35.54 -18.67
N ALA A 895 -46.72 34.51 -17.83
CA ALA A 895 -46.93 33.11 -18.24
C ALA A 895 -48.40 32.79 -18.52
#